data_AF-A0A518AVH8-F1
#
_entry.id   AF-A0A518AVH8-F1
#
_cell.length_a   1.000
_cell.length_b   1.000
_cell.length_c   1.000
_cell.angle_alpha   90.00
_cell.angle_beta   90.00
_cell.angle_gamma   90.00
#
_symmetry.space_group_name_H-M   'P 1'
#
loop_
_entity.id
_entity.type
_entity.pdbx_description
1 polymer ?
#
loop_
_entity_poly.entity_id
_entity_poly.type
_entity_poly.pdbx_seq_one_letter_code
_entity_poly.pdbx_strand_id
1 'polypeptide(L)'
;MKRCMLCLMALVLAAQADLSYAFNIFTPDDFIIAIDTDFLAPVSSTPASGNEDAPMAIDGDINTKYLNFGKFNTGILVTPGDLSTVQSMVLSTANDAVGRTPASYILQGTNVSPTATPNNGTGEEIDYMWETISEGTLALPDTFLTVADPVNFTNSSSYSSYRLYFPTIKDSNQNSMQIAEIQFYSGLDGTGNAILSPTDPIVAIADDELLPQSASPAAELPEKAIDRILTTKYLNFAEENSGFILTPSVGATIVNSFNITTANDWPERDPTSYEIWGTNEEITTPNNGIGNEQNYTLITSGTLEPPIDRFTQSPTIEFSNNTAYTSYKVVFPTVRDAATANSMQIAEFSLNAADVSALVINISGPNAGTGFIRADESFSIGSYEIRSASGLLASEEWTSITSTGADASDNWSESSRTDFLIAEADGEGGADNGLALSAGGQFNLGEAFRVVPSFYADGTTPTNWNDAIFILYDENGTVIGGNVEFVGDPVPWGDFNGDLSIDAADWPAFRAGMGGDFTGMSELEAYLLGDLDGDLDNDIDDFNLFVSLVPGGMDALIAAGVQVPEPSSIALFAIAGAVAFGVRRRRHIAAMVAMLGFLAVPALSQAQSMQNFSVVGSTPTTSIPADQANENETSGPDNFFDDTILDDPGQVVFDLFSTDYNDPELFPTGPPAQYAGLGVEPKVVFLDYGSSVTANWFMYAQRSGAITTADRVGMFEFWFSNTDFGGVLPSSDPDSVVELLPDDSRIVDSTLRPYTLGGDQSGRYVAMRLTVSEISGGVGNIGGHEFRLLDGPSDVVLDVNRTTGEMTIRNNLAGSENIFMKAYSIDSPGGGLDADEFNGLAGIGAFTAGNGSGNGWESGDMSNDSRLMEAYYLGETTLSAGTAAMSIGAAYNEVLATEDLIFKWTNSQGEVYNGRVVYSGAIAPLAGDYNGDDIVDLADYTVWRDNLGSTTANLPNDNTPSIVDMSDYDTWKENFGISRVVPAGLSTAAVPEPATLGLCLLAAAGLAVYRRR
;
A
#
# COMPACT_ATOMS: atom_id res chain seq x y z
N MET A 1 -38.22 -57.57 11.83
CA MET A 1 -38.15 -56.43 10.90
C MET A 1 -37.96 -55.08 11.58
N LYS A 2 -38.71 -54.71 12.64
CA LYS A 2 -38.54 -53.39 13.32
C LYS A 2 -37.27 -53.19 14.18
N ARG A 3 -36.46 -54.24 14.41
CA ARG A 3 -35.18 -54.13 15.15
C ARG A 3 -33.92 -54.04 14.27
N CYS A 4 -34.00 -54.38 12.98
CA CYS A 4 -32.89 -54.17 12.03
C CYS A 4 -32.84 -52.72 11.52
N MET A 5 -33.99 -52.04 11.50
CA MET A 5 -34.09 -50.68 10.97
C MET A 5 -33.61 -49.61 11.96
N LEU A 6 -33.65 -49.89 13.28
CA LEU A 6 -33.16 -48.98 14.32
C LEU A 6 -31.62 -49.00 14.45
N CYS A 7 -30.97 -50.15 14.20
CA CYS A 7 -29.51 -50.22 14.14
C CYS A 7 -28.95 -49.57 12.87
N LEU A 8 -29.70 -49.55 11.76
CA LEU A 8 -29.25 -48.88 10.53
C LEU A 8 -29.44 -47.36 10.60
N MET A 9 -30.47 -46.87 11.29
CA MET A 9 -30.67 -45.43 11.53
C MET A 9 -29.71 -44.87 12.59
N ALA A 10 -29.34 -45.66 13.60
CA ALA A 10 -28.32 -45.28 14.59
C ALA A 10 -26.88 -45.33 14.04
N LEU A 11 -26.62 -46.12 12.99
CA LEU A 11 -25.31 -46.12 12.29
C LEU A 11 -25.17 -44.95 11.30
N VAL A 12 -26.30 -44.41 10.81
CA VAL A 12 -26.30 -43.27 9.88
C VAL A 12 -26.34 -41.93 10.64
N LEU A 13 -26.93 -41.88 11.84
CA LEU A 13 -26.83 -40.69 12.73
C LEU A 13 -25.52 -40.58 13.51
N ALA A 14 -24.67 -41.62 13.55
CA ALA A 14 -23.34 -41.55 14.16
C ALA A 14 -22.24 -41.13 13.17
N ALA A 15 -22.60 -40.91 11.90
CA ALA A 15 -21.68 -40.52 10.82
C ALA A 15 -21.93 -39.08 10.31
N GLN A 16 -22.87 -38.35 10.93
CA GLN A 16 -22.92 -36.90 10.84
C GLN A 16 -22.40 -36.39 12.19
N ALA A 17 -21.07 -36.30 12.32
CA ALA A 17 -20.54 -35.30 13.23
C ALA A 17 -21.12 -33.97 12.75
N ASP A 18 -21.76 -33.21 13.64
CA ASP A 18 -22.08 -31.81 13.36
C ASP A 18 -20.74 -31.15 12.99
N LEU A 19 -20.48 -30.91 11.70
CA LEU A 19 -19.36 -30.09 11.22
C LEU A 19 -19.66 -28.61 11.51
N SER A 20 -20.07 -28.29 12.74
CA SER A 20 -20.35 -26.91 13.15
C SER A 20 -19.10 -26.06 13.27
N TYR A 21 -17.92 -26.67 13.19
CA TYR A 21 -16.62 -26.03 13.27
C TYR A 21 -15.73 -26.64 12.17
N ALA A 22 -15.61 -25.94 11.05
CA ALA A 22 -14.72 -26.29 9.95
C ALA A 22 -13.92 -25.06 9.56
N PHE A 23 -12.62 -25.21 9.34
CA PHE A 23 -11.73 -24.10 8.97
C PHE A 23 -11.22 -24.27 7.54
N ASN A 24 -11.07 -23.15 6.83
CA ASN A 24 -10.48 -23.14 5.49
C ASN A 24 -8.99 -23.47 5.58
N ILE A 25 -8.53 -24.49 4.86
CA ILE A 25 -7.15 -24.94 4.93
C ILE A 25 -6.19 -24.05 4.11
N PHE A 26 -6.72 -23.02 3.45
CA PHE A 26 -5.96 -22.16 2.55
C PHE A 26 -5.53 -20.83 3.18
N THR A 27 -4.35 -20.38 2.75
CA THR A 27 -3.83 -19.03 2.97
C THR A 27 -3.69 -18.29 1.63
N PRO A 28 -3.73 -16.94 1.62
CA PRO A 28 -3.56 -16.15 0.39
C PRO A 28 -2.28 -16.44 -0.41
N ASP A 29 -1.25 -16.97 0.24
CA ASP A 29 0.07 -17.24 -0.37
C ASP A 29 0.25 -18.70 -0.82
N ASP A 30 -0.78 -19.54 -0.72
CA ASP A 30 -0.69 -20.94 -1.13
C ASP A 30 -0.48 -21.06 -2.65
N PHE A 31 0.27 -22.09 -3.06
CA PHE A 31 0.51 -22.36 -4.46
C PHE A 31 -0.80 -22.75 -5.17
N ILE A 32 -1.13 -22.04 -6.24
CA ILE A 32 -2.32 -22.31 -7.06
C ILE A 32 -2.02 -22.04 -8.55
N ILE A 33 -2.57 -22.88 -9.43
CA ILE A 33 -2.45 -22.76 -10.88
C ILE A 33 -3.78 -23.02 -11.57
N ALA A 34 -4.03 -22.35 -12.70
CA ALA A 34 -5.22 -22.53 -13.51
C ALA A 34 -5.12 -23.79 -14.37
N ILE A 35 -6.26 -24.45 -14.60
CA ILE A 35 -6.35 -25.64 -15.47
C ILE A 35 -7.63 -25.62 -16.32
N ASP A 36 -7.61 -26.41 -17.38
CA ASP A 36 -8.75 -26.76 -18.22
C ASP A 36 -8.69 -28.26 -18.56
N THR A 37 -9.75 -28.99 -18.25
CA THR A 37 -9.78 -30.45 -18.35
C THR A 37 -10.47 -30.97 -19.61
N ASP A 38 -11.03 -30.11 -20.46
CA ASP A 38 -11.59 -30.51 -21.75
C ASP A 38 -10.72 -30.11 -22.96
N PHE A 39 -11.18 -30.51 -24.15
CA PHE A 39 -10.43 -30.44 -25.39
C PHE A 39 -11.27 -29.77 -26.48
N LEU A 40 -10.70 -28.82 -27.22
CA LEU A 40 -11.16 -28.50 -28.57
C LEU A 40 -10.16 -29.05 -29.59
N ALA A 41 -10.56 -30.09 -30.33
CA ALA A 41 -9.78 -30.56 -31.47
C ALA A 41 -9.70 -29.44 -32.54
N PRO A 42 -8.51 -29.08 -33.04
CA PRO A 42 -8.38 -28.09 -34.10
C PRO A 42 -9.18 -28.51 -35.35
N VAL A 43 -10.06 -27.63 -35.86
CA VAL A 43 -10.93 -27.95 -37.01
C VAL A 43 -10.35 -27.36 -38.29
N SER A 44 -9.84 -28.19 -39.21
CA SER A 44 -9.57 -27.73 -40.58
C SER A 44 -10.88 -27.38 -41.28
N SER A 45 -10.95 -26.22 -41.93
CA SER A 45 -12.14 -25.81 -42.67
C SER A 45 -11.76 -24.88 -43.83
N THR A 46 -11.99 -25.34 -45.06
CA THR A 46 -11.75 -24.57 -46.29
C THR A 46 -13.05 -24.01 -46.89
N PRO A 47 -13.02 -22.89 -47.62
CA PRO A 47 -14.17 -22.40 -48.37
C PRO A 47 -14.75 -23.46 -49.33
N ALA A 48 -16.08 -23.53 -49.43
CA ALA A 48 -16.77 -24.50 -50.29
C ALA A 48 -16.67 -24.21 -51.81
N SER A 49 -16.12 -23.05 -52.20
CA SER A 49 -16.13 -22.54 -53.57
C SER A 49 -15.07 -23.13 -54.51
N GLY A 50 -14.15 -23.99 -54.01
CA GLY A 50 -13.11 -24.65 -54.81
C GLY A 50 -12.08 -23.72 -55.46
N ASN A 51 -12.11 -22.42 -55.11
CA ASN A 51 -11.19 -21.40 -55.61
C ASN A 51 -10.18 -20.94 -54.54
N GLU A 52 -10.28 -21.49 -53.32
CA GLU A 52 -9.39 -21.17 -52.19
C GLU A 52 -9.08 -22.42 -51.33
N ASP A 53 -9.24 -23.60 -51.91
CA ASP A 53 -8.96 -24.89 -51.27
C ASP A 53 -7.49 -25.31 -51.42
N ALA A 54 -7.12 -26.44 -50.80
CA ALA A 54 -5.72 -26.88 -50.73
C ALA A 54 -4.99 -26.97 -52.08
N PRO A 55 -5.62 -27.33 -53.22
CA PRO A 55 -4.98 -27.27 -54.54
C PRO A 55 -4.42 -25.90 -54.93
N MET A 56 -5.02 -24.81 -54.45
CA MET A 56 -4.53 -23.45 -54.70
C MET A 56 -3.19 -23.18 -53.99
N ALA A 57 -2.76 -24.05 -53.06
CA ALA A 57 -1.44 -23.92 -52.43
C ALA A 57 -0.29 -24.39 -53.35
N ILE A 58 -0.57 -25.10 -54.45
CA ILE A 58 0.47 -25.72 -55.31
C ILE A 58 0.19 -25.54 -56.81
N ASP A 59 -0.68 -24.60 -57.19
CA ASP A 59 -1.17 -24.47 -58.57
C ASP A 59 -0.19 -23.72 -59.50
N GLY A 60 0.85 -23.12 -58.95
CA GLY A 60 1.86 -22.33 -59.66
C GLY A 60 1.43 -20.90 -59.96
N ASP A 61 0.31 -20.42 -59.40
CA ASP A 61 -0.21 -19.06 -59.59
C ASP A 61 -0.33 -18.34 -58.24
N ILE A 62 0.64 -17.48 -57.95
CA ILE A 62 0.64 -16.65 -56.73
C ILE A 62 -0.60 -15.75 -56.58
N ASN A 63 -1.42 -15.55 -57.63
CA ASN A 63 -2.63 -14.75 -57.56
C ASN A 63 -3.84 -15.52 -56.97
N THR A 64 -3.75 -16.84 -56.85
CA THR A 64 -4.69 -17.66 -56.09
C THR A 64 -4.18 -17.83 -54.66
N LYS A 65 -5.00 -18.42 -53.78
CA LYS A 65 -4.58 -18.68 -52.40
C LYS A 65 -5.29 -19.86 -51.80
N TYR A 66 -4.61 -20.56 -50.92
CA TYR A 66 -5.20 -21.51 -50.00
C TYR A 66 -5.61 -20.80 -48.69
N LEU A 67 -6.85 -21.03 -48.26
CA LEU A 67 -7.42 -20.45 -47.04
C LEU A 67 -7.94 -21.56 -46.09
N ASN A 68 -7.57 -21.50 -44.81
CA ASN A 68 -8.06 -22.42 -43.79
C ASN A 68 -8.58 -21.67 -42.54
N PHE A 69 -9.86 -21.85 -42.20
CA PHE A 69 -10.51 -21.22 -41.04
C PHE A 69 -10.14 -21.84 -39.69
N GLY A 70 -9.42 -22.97 -39.67
CA GLY A 70 -8.91 -23.54 -38.42
C GLY A 70 -7.79 -22.71 -37.77
N LYS A 71 -7.22 -21.73 -38.50
CA LYS A 71 -6.20 -20.77 -38.04
C LYS A 71 -4.86 -21.40 -37.63
N PHE A 72 -4.84 -22.07 -36.50
CA PHE A 72 -3.65 -22.63 -35.87
C PHE A 72 -3.56 -24.12 -36.18
N ASN A 73 -2.34 -24.66 -36.19
CA ASN A 73 -2.10 -26.08 -36.45
C ASN A 73 -2.75 -26.59 -37.75
N THR A 74 -2.95 -25.72 -38.75
CA THR A 74 -3.59 -26.11 -40.03
C THR A 74 -2.61 -26.09 -41.19
N GLY A 75 -2.87 -26.89 -42.22
CA GLY A 75 -2.05 -26.90 -43.43
C GLY A 75 -2.46 -27.94 -44.46
N ILE A 76 -1.48 -28.51 -45.15
CA ILE A 76 -1.68 -29.40 -46.29
C ILE A 76 -1.05 -30.78 -46.06
N LEU A 77 -1.69 -31.80 -46.63
CA LEU A 77 -1.09 -33.10 -46.92
C LEU A 77 -1.01 -33.27 -48.42
N VAL A 78 0.19 -33.50 -48.95
CA VAL A 78 0.45 -33.63 -50.39
C VAL A 78 1.19 -34.92 -50.71
N THR A 79 0.85 -35.55 -51.84
CA THR A 79 1.49 -36.78 -52.33
C THR A 79 2.11 -36.52 -53.70
N PRO A 80 3.43 -36.21 -53.77
CA PRO A 80 4.12 -36.03 -55.04
C PRO A 80 4.08 -37.29 -55.92
N GLY A 81 4.14 -37.10 -57.24
CA GLY A 81 4.09 -38.21 -58.19
C GLY A 81 5.24 -39.24 -58.09
N ASP A 82 6.40 -38.81 -57.59
CA ASP A 82 7.58 -39.65 -57.38
C ASP A 82 8.07 -39.55 -55.93
N LEU A 83 8.71 -40.64 -55.46
CA LEU A 83 9.43 -40.64 -54.19
C LEU A 83 10.52 -39.56 -54.21
N SER A 84 10.48 -38.63 -53.27
CA SER A 84 11.32 -37.43 -53.30
C SER A 84 12.01 -37.19 -51.96
N THR A 85 13.10 -36.42 -51.96
CA THR A 85 13.79 -35.94 -50.75
C THR A 85 13.70 -34.42 -50.75
N VAL A 86 12.95 -33.84 -49.83
CA VAL A 86 12.80 -32.39 -49.71
C VAL A 86 13.93 -31.85 -48.83
N GLN A 87 14.69 -30.87 -49.31
CA GLN A 87 15.76 -30.19 -48.56
C GLN A 87 15.51 -28.68 -48.37
N SER A 88 14.60 -28.09 -49.15
CA SER A 88 14.11 -26.74 -48.87
C SER A 88 12.68 -26.56 -49.35
N MET A 89 11.99 -25.57 -48.77
CA MET A 89 10.68 -25.13 -49.23
C MET A 89 10.66 -23.62 -49.50
N VAL A 90 9.86 -23.20 -50.46
CA VAL A 90 9.61 -21.79 -50.79
C VAL A 90 8.11 -21.55 -50.67
N LEU A 91 7.75 -20.49 -49.94
CA LEU A 91 6.37 -20.09 -49.66
C LEU A 91 6.10 -18.71 -50.26
N SER A 92 4.90 -18.46 -50.76
CA SER A 92 4.47 -17.14 -51.25
C SER A 92 3.31 -16.59 -50.43
N THR A 93 3.38 -15.30 -50.08
CA THR A 93 2.35 -14.62 -49.28
C THR A 93 1.07 -14.35 -50.09
N ALA A 94 -0.09 -14.45 -49.44
CA ALA A 94 -1.40 -14.20 -50.05
C ALA A 94 -1.70 -12.69 -50.24
N ASN A 95 -2.94 -12.34 -50.60
CA ASN A 95 -3.28 -11.05 -51.19
C ASN A 95 -4.14 -10.08 -50.36
N ASP A 96 -4.58 -10.41 -49.14
CA ASP A 96 -5.58 -9.58 -48.44
C ASP A 96 -5.33 -9.27 -46.95
N ALA A 97 -4.52 -10.04 -46.21
CA ALA A 97 -4.30 -9.81 -44.78
C ALA A 97 -2.97 -10.36 -44.27
N VAL A 98 -2.09 -9.47 -43.79
CA VAL A 98 -0.76 -9.84 -43.29
C VAL A 98 -0.85 -10.75 -42.06
N GLY A 99 -1.76 -10.45 -41.13
CA GLY A 99 -1.92 -11.20 -39.88
C GLY A 99 -2.26 -12.69 -40.05
N ARG A 100 -2.89 -13.07 -41.17
CA ARG A 100 -3.25 -14.47 -41.50
C ARG A 100 -2.09 -15.31 -42.04
N THR A 101 -0.94 -14.67 -42.26
CA THR A 101 0.25 -15.32 -42.82
C THR A 101 0.85 -16.24 -41.76
N PRO A 102 1.26 -17.48 -42.12
CA PRO A 102 1.98 -18.37 -41.23
C PRO A 102 3.22 -17.74 -40.59
N ALA A 103 3.43 -18.01 -39.30
CA ALA A 103 4.58 -17.55 -38.51
C ALA A 103 5.46 -18.70 -37.99
N SER A 104 4.99 -19.94 -38.05
CA SER A 104 5.79 -21.15 -37.79
C SER A 104 5.32 -22.30 -38.67
N TYR A 105 6.14 -23.35 -38.79
CA TYR A 105 5.83 -24.55 -39.56
C TYR A 105 6.34 -25.82 -38.90
N ILE A 106 5.67 -26.94 -39.22
CA ILE A 106 6.15 -28.30 -38.98
C ILE A 106 5.98 -29.07 -40.30
N LEU A 107 7.07 -29.70 -40.77
CA LEU A 107 7.12 -30.51 -41.98
C LEU A 107 7.50 -31.95 -41.63
N GLN A 108 6.68 -32.89 -42.11
CA GLN A 108 6.86 -34.32 -41.85
C GLN A 108 6.67 -35.15 -43.12
N GLY A 109 7.28 -36.33 -43.16
CA GLY A 109 7.23 -37.24 -44.30
C GLY A 109 6.78 -38.65 -43.93
N THR A 110 6.16 -39.35 -44.87
CA THR A 110 5.84 -40.78 -44.74
C THR A 110 6.01 -41.54 -46.06
N ASN A 111 6.29 -42.84 -45.94
CA ASN A 111 6.30 -43.80 -47.05
C ASN A 111 5.06 -44.72 -47.05
N VAL A 112 4.10 -44.47 -46.16
CA VAL A 112 2.79 -45.13 -46.15
C VAL A 112 1.85 -44.31 -47.03
N SER A 113 1.15 -44.95 -47.97
CA SER A 113 0.25 -44.26 -48.89
C SER A 113 -0.99 -43.72 -48.17
N PRO A 114 -1.21 -42.39 -48.11
CA PRO A 114 -2.34 -41.81 -47.40
C PRO A 114 -3.60 -41.78 -48.30
N THR A 115 -4.14 -42.95 -48.64
CA THR A 115 -5.25 -43.09 -49.60
C THR A 115 -6.64 -42.79 -49.02
N ALA A 116 -6.76 -42.53 -47.72
CA ALA A 116 -8.05 -42.43 -47.03
C ALA A 116 -8.33 -41.08 -46.35
N THR A 117 -7.40 -40.12 -46.38
CA THR A 117 -7.57 -38.85 -45.66
C THR A 117 -8.63 -37.99 -46.33
N PRO A 118 -9.75 -37.68 -45.67
CA PRO A 118 -10.73 -36.77 -46.20
C PRO A 118 -10.15 -35.35 -46.23
N ASN A 119 -10.58 -34.54 -47.20
CA ASN A 119 -10.32 -33.11 -47.16
C ASN A 119 -10.92 -32.51 -45.87
N ASN A 120 -10.17 -31.64 -45.20
CA ASN A 120 -10.47 -31.13 -43.86
C ASN A 120 -10.41 -32.20 -42.74
N GLY A 121 -9.62 -33.27 -42.93
CA GLY A 121 -9.34 -34.27 -41.89
C GLY A 121 -8.16 -33.89 -40.99
N THR A 122 -7.76 -34.80 -40.10
CA THR A 122 -6.58 -34.60 -39.24
C THR A 122 -5.27 -34.98 -39.93
N GLY A 123 -5.31 -35.86 -40.93
CA GLY A 123 -4.09 -36.42 -41.54
C GLY A 123 -3.28 -37.32 -40.59
N GLU A 124 -3.87 -37.70 -39.46
CA GLU A 124 -3.31 -38.51 -38.37
C GLU A 124 -3.88 -39.95 -38.37
N GLU A 125 -4.36 -40.45 -39.51
CA GLU A 125 -4.89 -41.83 -39.53
C GLU A 125 -3.83 -42.83 -39.03
N ILE A 126 -4.20 -43.63 -38.03
CA ILE A 126 -3.36 -44.50 -37.16
C ILE A 126 -2.24 -45.30 -37.86
N ASP A 127 -2.34 -45.54 -39.17
CA ASP A 127 -1.40 -46.36 -39.94
C ASP A 127 -0.31 -45.57 -40.67
N TYR A 128 -0.29 -44.23 -40.63
CA TYR A 128 0.57 -43.42 -41.52
C TYR A 128 2.01 -43.18 -41.06
N MET A 129 2.35 -43.34 -39.78
CA MET A 129 3.74 -43.27 -39.26
C MET A 129 4.55 -42.07 -39.81
N TRP A 130 4.24 -40.87 -39.33
CA TRP A 130 4.93 -39.64 -39.74
C TRP A 130 6.31 -39.48 -39.08
N GLU A 131 7.31 -39.10 -39.86
CA GLU A 131 8.64 -38.70 -39.36
C GLU A 131 8.81 -37.18 -39.52
N THR A 132 9.12 -36.48 -38.42
CA THR A 132 9.42 -35.04 -38.47
C THR A 132 10.72 -34.79 -39.23
N ILE A 133 10.62 -33.99 -40.28
CA ILE A 133 11.76 -33.58 -41.12
C ILE A 133 12.34 -32.28 -40.58
N SER A 134 11.48 -31.29 -40.32
CA SER A 134 11.89 -29.96 -39.84
C SER A 134 10.72 -29.23 -39.22
N GLU A 135 11.01 -28.38 -38.23
CA GLU A 135 10.08 -27.43 -37.63
C GLU A 135 10.81 -26.12 -37.34
N GLY A 136 10.07 -25.02 -37.24
CA GLY A 136 10.65 -23.74 -36.87
C GLY A 136 9.77 -22.53 -37.16
N THR A 137 10.35 -21.34 -36.97
CA THR A 137 9.68 -20.07 -37.26
C THR A 137 9.77 -19.73 -38.75
N LEU A 138 8.80 -18.94 -39.24
CA LEU A 138 8.73 -18.44 -40.60
C LEU A 138 8.85 -16.92 -40.61
N ALA A 139 9.81 -16.39 -41.38
CA ALA A 139 10.00 -14.96 -41.60
C ALA A 139 9.43 -14.54 -42.97
N LEU A 140 8.15 -14.81 -43.22
CA LEU A 140 7.51 -14.44 -44.49
C LEU A 140 7.37 -12.91 -44.60
N PRO A 141 7.52 -12.30 -45.80
CA PRO A 141 7.33 -10.85 -45.99
C PRO A 141 5.94 -10.35 -45.57
N ASP A 142 5.83 -9.06 -45.25
CA ASP A 142 4.51 -8.39 -45.09
C ASP A 142 3.93 -7.91 -46.42
N THR A 143 4.74 -7.92 -47.48
CA THR A 143 4.27 -7.61 -48.83
C THR A 143 3.44 -8.77 -49.37
N PHE A 144 2.27 -8.46 -49.93
CA PHE A 144 1.39 -9.44 -50.55
C PHE A 144 1.95 -9.99 -51.86
N LEU A 145 1.49 -11.19 -52.26
CA LEU A 145 1.83 -11.83 -53.53
C LEU A 145 3.35 -11.94 -53.73
N THR A 146 4.09 -12.18 -52.65
CA THR A 146 5.56 -12.14 -52.64
C THR A 146 6.12 -13.52 -52.35
N VAL A 147 7.03 -13.98 -53.21
CA VAL A 147 7.82 -15.19 -52.97
C VAL A 147 8.83 -14.89 -51.85
N ALA A 148 8.79 -15.65 -50.77
CA ALA A 148 9.71 -15.51 -49.64
C ALA A 148 11.07 -16.18 -49.92
N ASP A 149 12.06 -15.86 -49.09
CA ASP A 149 13.34 -16.57 -49.10
C ASP A 149 13.15 -18.05 -48.76
N PRO A 150 13.92 -18.97 -49.39
CA PRO A 150 13.79 -20.40 -49.12
C PRO A 150 14.07 -20.77 -47.66
N VAL A 151 13.25 -21.66 -47.10
CA VAL A 151 13.48 -22.28 -45.80
C VAL A 151 14.27 -23.57 -46.01
N ASN A 152 15.49 -23.60 -45.49
CA ASN A 152 16.43 -24.71 -45.64
C ASN A 152 16.38 -25.65 -44.44
N PHE A 153 16.46 -26.95 -44.70
CA PHE A 153 16.59 -27.98 -43.67
C PHE A 153 17.36 -29.19 -44.18
N THR A 154 17.95 -29.96 -43.27
CA THR A 154 18.72 -31.16 -43.65
C THR A 154 17.82 -32.37 -43.64
N ASN A 155 17.63 -33.00 -44.80
CA ASN A 155 16.89 -34.25 -44.93
C ASN A 155 17.62 -35.18 -45.91
N SER A 156 17.93 -36.39 -45.46
CA SER A 156 18.53 -37.43 -46.30
C SER A 156 17.57 -38.57 -46.66
N SER A 157 16.34 -38.52 -46.14
CA SER A 157 15.32 -39.54 -46.34
C SER A 157 14.39 -39.15 -47.48
N SER A 158 13.90 -40.15 -48.23
CA SER A 158 12.93 -39.93 -49.29
C SER A 158 11.55 -40.43 -48.87
N TYR A 159 10.51 -39.63 -49.13
CA TYR A 159 9.14 -39.90 -48.71
C TYR A 159 8.18 -39.88 -49.91
N SER A 160 7.09 -40.64 -49.84
CA SER A 160 6.05 -40.66 -50.87
C SER A 160 5.00 -39.59 -50.65
N SER A 161 4.83 -39.14 -49.41
CA SER A 161 3.88 -38.09 -49.03
C SER A 161 4.47 -37.20 -47.94
N TYR A 162 3.99 -35.96 -47.90
CA TYR A 162 4.39 -34.95 -46.94
C TYR A 162 3.17 -34.31 -46.30
N ARG A 163 3.30 -33.94 -45.03
CA ARG A 163 2.37 -33.01 -44.38
C ARG A 163 3.14 -31.79 -43.88
N LEU A 164 2.56 -30.62 -44.13
CA LEU A 164 3.07 -29.33 -43.72
C LEU A 164 1.92 -28.57 -43.06
N TYR A 165 2.07 -28.22 -41.79
CA TYR A 165 1.11 -27.38 -41.09
C TYR A 165 1.78 -26.23 -40.37
N PHE A 166 0.97 -25.23 -40.06
CA PHE A 166 1.40 -23.94 -39.53
C PHE A 166 0.84 -23.77 -38.12
N PRO A 167 1.64 -24.01 -37.07
CA PRO A 167 1.16 -23.90 -35.70
C PRO A 167 0.68 -22.50 -35.35
N THR A 168 1.37 -21.47 -35.84
CA THR A 168 1.05 -20.07 -35.57
C THR A 168 0.90 -19.25 -36.85
N ILE A 169 0.12 -18.18 -36.76
CA ILE A 169 0.02 -17.10 -37.74
C ILE A 169 0.50 -15.80 -37.10
N LYS A 170 0.86 -14.79 -37.92
CA LYS A 170 1.44 -13.52 -37.43
C LYS A 170 0.57 -12.77 -36.43
N ASP A 171 -0.76 -12.87 -36.53
CA ASP A 171 -1.71 -12.29 -35.59
C ASP A 171 -2.80 -13.30 -35.24
N SER A 172 -2.80 -13.75 -33.98
CA SER A 172 -3.71 -14.77 -33.46
C SER A 172 -5.19 -14.33 -33.47
N ASN A 173 -5.49 -13.04 -33.59
CA ASN A 173 -6.87 -12.53 -33.63
C ASN A 173 -7.53 -12.69 -35.01
N GLN A 174 -6.78 -13.07 -36.04
CA GLN A 174 -7.35 -13.26 -37.36
C GLN A 174 -8.29 -14.47 -37.43
N ASN A 175 -9.16 -14.52 -38.42
CA ASN A 175 -10.18 -15.56 -38.56
C ASN A 175 -9.75 -16.78 -39.39
N SER A 176 -8.55 -16.79 -39.96
CA SER A 176 -8.05 -17.87 -40.84
C SER A 176 -6.54 -17.81 -41.04
N MET A 177 -5.94 -18.90 -41.53
CA MET A 177 -4.61 -18.97 -42.10
C MET A 177 -4.68 -18.87 -43.63
N GLN A 178 -3.70 -18.22 -44.27
CA GLN A 178 -3.61 -18.20 -45.73
C GLN A 178 -2.19 -18.27 -46.30
N ILE A 179 -2.07 -18.87 -47.48
CA ILE A 179 -0.83 -18.92 -48.26
C ILE A 179 -1.14 -18.94 -49.77
N ALA A 180 -0.32 -18.28 -50.59
CA ALA A 180 -0.54 -18.25 -52.05
C ALA A 180 0.04 -19.48 -52.75
N GLU A 181 1.28 -19.86 -52.41
CA GLU A 181 1.98 -20.93 -53.12
C GLU A 181 2.99 -21.61 -52.21
N ILE A 182 3.17 -22.92 -52.39
CA ILE A 182 4.10 -23.79 -51.67
C ILE A 182 4.85 -24.62 -52.71
N GLN A 183 6.18 -24.54 -52.70
CA GLN A 183 7.02 -25.40 -53.53
C GLN A 183 8.13 -26.05 -52.72
N PHE A 184 8.33 -27.34 -52.93
CA PHE A 184 9.41 -28.14 -52.32
C PHE A 184 10.54 -28.39 -53.31
N TYR A 185 11.77 -28.38 -52.82
CA TYR A 185 12.96 -28.54 -53.65
C TYR A 185 13.88 -29.62 -53.11
N SER A 186 14.51 -30.36 -54.03
CA SER A 186 15.44 -31.44 -53.70
C SER A 186 16.83 -30.96 -53.27
N GLY A 187 17.14 -29.66 -53.43
CA GLY A 187 18.36 -29.01 -52.98
C GLY A 187 18.05 -27.87 -52.00
N LEU A 188 19.10 -27.30 -51.41
CA LEU A 188 19.01 -26.11 -50.56
C LEU A 188 18.73 -24.85 -51.41
N ASP A 189 18.35 -23.77 -50.76
CA ASP A 189 18.12 -22.44 -51.33
C ASP A 189 17.09 -22.42 -52.47
N GLY A 190 16.08 -23.31 -52.41
CA GLY A 190 15.07 -23.43 -53.45
C GLY A 190 15.65 -23.92 -54.79
N THR A 191 16.78 -24.65 -54.76
CA THR A 191 17.45 -25.17 -55.95
C THR A 191 17.25 -26.67 -56.13
N GLY A 192 17.61 -27.21 -57.30
CA GLY A 192 17.40 -28.63 -57.62
C GLY A 192 16.05 -28.86 -58.32
N ASN A 193 15.52 -30.07 -58.21
CA ASN A 193 14.24 -30.41 -58.83
C ASN A 193 13.11 -29.86 -57.95
N ALA A 194 12.15 -29.15 -58.57
CA ALA A 194 10.85 -28.88 -57.96
C ALA A 194 10.11 -30.20 -57.77
N ILE A 195 9.59 -30.41 -56.56
CA ILE A 195 9.01 -31.68 -56.13
C ILE A 195 7.49 -31.65 -56.29
N LEU A 196 6.84 -30.52 -56.00
CA LEU A 196 5.39 -30.38 -56.10
C LEU A 196 4.96 -29.97 -57.51
N SER A 197 3.91 -30.61 -57.99
CA SER A 197 3.22 -30.36 -59.25
C SER A 197 1.78 -29.92 -59.01
N PRO A 198 1.20 -29.00 -59.82
CA PRO A 198 -0.22 -28.61 -59.73
C PRO A 198 -1.24 -29.74 -59.85
N THR A 199 -0.81 -30.95 -60.22
CA THR A 199 -1.66 -32.14 -60.35
C THR A 199 -1.48 -33.14 -59.20
N ASP A 200 -0.59 -32.87 -58.26
CA ASP A 200 -0.34 -33.77 -57.14
C ASP A 200 -1.58 -33.84 -56.23
N PRO A 201 -1.98 -35.04 -55.78
CA PRO A 201 -3.03 -35.18 -54.78
C PRO A 201 -2.69 -34.38 -53.51
N ILE A 202 -3.57 -33.47 -53.13
CA ILE A 202 -3.43 -32.58 -51.98
C ILE A 202 -4.76 -32.39 -51.26
N VAL A 203 -4.73 -32.37 -49.92
CA VAL A 203 -5.88 -32.13 -49.06
C VAL A 203 -5.53 -31.16 -47.92
N ALA A 204 -6.53 -30.43 -47.42
CA ALA A 204 -6.41 -29.61 -46.22
C ALA A 204 -6.48 -30.47 -44.95
N ILE A 205 -5.65 -30.15 -43.96
CA ILE A 205 -5.55 -30.88 -42.68
C ILE A 205 -5.44 -29.94 -41.47
N ALA A 206 -5.69 -30.46 -40.27
CA ALA A 206 -5.36 -29.84 -38.98
C ALA A 206 -4.72 -30.88 -38.02
N ASP A 207 -3.68 -30.48 -37.29
CA ASP A 207 -3.00 -31.33 -36.31
C ASP A 207 -3.85 -31.53 -35.03
N ASP A 208 -3.79 -32.72 -34.41
CA ASP A 208 -4.68 -33.14 -33.30
C ASP A 208 -4.04 -32.91 -31.90
N GLU A 209 -2.96 -32.12 -31.79
CA GLU A 209 -2.43 -31.73 -30.48
C GLU A 209 -3.42 -30.86 -29.71
N LEU A 210 -4.00 -31.43 -28.66
CA LEU A 210 -4.94 -30.80 -27.75
C LEU A 210 -4.28 -29.64 -27.00
N LEU A 211 -4.75 -28.40 -27.18
CA LEU A 211 -4.29 -27.25 -26.41
C LEU A 211 -5.34 -26.86 -25.37
N PRO A 212 -5.00 -26.77 -24.07
CA PRO A 212 -5.91 -26.27 -23.04
C PRO A 212 -6.29 -24.82 -23.36
N GLN A 213 -7.55 -24.46 -23.15
CA GLN A 213 -8.07 -23.10 -23.41
C GLN A 213 -7.95 -22.18 -22.20
N SER A 214 -7.41 -22.70 -21.09
CA SER A 214 -7.28 -21.96 -19.83
C SER A 214 -6.50 -20.66 -20.04
N ALA A 215 -7.11 -19.55 -19.66
CA ALA A 215 -6.47 -18.26 -19.67
C ALA A 215 -7.20 -17.28 -18.75
N SER A 216 -6.44 -16.36 -18.15
CA SER A 216 -6.94 -15.36 -17.21
C SER A 216 -6.28 -14.00 -17.47
N PRO A 217 -7.00 -12.88 -17.33
CA PRO A 217 -6.39 -11.56 -17.26
C PRO A 217 -5.42 -11.43 -16.07
N ALA A 218 -4.41 -10.55 -16.17
CA ALA A 218 -3.37 -10.42 -15.14
C ALA A 218 -3.89 -10.01 -13.75
N ALA A 219 -5.03 -9.32 -13.67
CA ALA A 219 -5.66 -8.92 -12.40
C ALA A 219 -6.69 -9.95 -11.87
N GLU A 220 -6.92 -11.05 -12.60
CA GLU A 220 -7.99 -12.02 -12.36
C GLU A 220 -7.46 -13.47 -12.40
N LEU A 221 -6.19 -13.64 -12.02
CA LEU A 221 -5.45 -14.90 -11.97
C LEU A 221 -5.99 -15.83 -10.84
N PRO A 222 -5.67 -17.14 -10.85
CA PRO A 222 -6.19 -18.10 -9.86
C PRO A 222 -5.93 -17.75 -8.39
N GLU A 223 -4.88 -16.99 -8.06
CA GLU A 223 -4.59 -16.51 -6.71
C GLU A 223 -5.74 -15.69 -6.13
N LYS A 224 -6.54 -15.06 -6.99
CA LYS A 224 -7.74 -14.31 -6.61
C LYS A 224 -8.90 -15.18 -6.14
N ALA A 225 -8.76 -16.51 -6.15
CA ALA A 225 -9.75 -17.41 -5.57
C ALA A 225 -9.50 -17.69 -4.08
N ILE A 226 -8.36 -17.26 -3.52
CA ILE A 226 -7.95 -17.58 -2.13
C ILE A 226 -7.37 -16.37 -1.39
N ASP A 227 -7.51 -15.16 -1.93
CA ASP A 227 -6.88 -13.95 -1.39
C ASP A 227 -7.66 -13.32 -0.22
N ARG A 228 -8.83 -13.89 0.11
CA ARG A 228 -9.75 -13.45 1.16
C ARG A 228 -10.38 -12.08 0.89
N ILE A 229 -10.30 -11.58 -0.35
CA ILE A 229 -10.87 -10.30 -0.74
C ILE A 229 -12.07 -10.55 -1.63
N LEU A 230 -13.28 -10.39 -1.07
CA LEU A 230 -14.51 -10.67 -1.81
C LEU A 230 -14.69 -9.82 -3.06
N THR A 231 -13.99 -8.69 -3.18
CA THR A 231 -14.09 -7.76 -4.32
C THR A 231 -13.16 -8.09 -5.48
N THR A 232 -12.20 -9.00 -5.31
CA THR A 232 -11.38 -9.56 -6.41
C THR A 232 -12.08 -10.79 -7.01
N LYS A 233 -11.54 -11.33 -8.12
CA LYS A 233 -12.09 -12.55 -8.72
C LYS A 233 -11.04 -13.34 -9.49
N TYR A 234 -11.18 -14.65 -9.46
CA TYR A 234 -10.59 -15.54 -10.45
C TYR A 234 -11.54 -15.70 -11.63
N LEU A 235 -11.02 -15.55 -12.85
CA LEU A 235 -11.74 -15.76 -14.10
C LEU A 235 -10.95 -16.68 -15.02
N ASN A 236 -11.61 -17.65 -15.65
CA ASN A 236 -10.99 -18.56 -16.61
C ASN A 236 -11.78 -18.63 -17.94
N PHE A 237 -11.14 -18.26 -19.05
CA PHE A 237 -11.74 -18.24 -20.39
C PHE A 237 -12.04 -19.61 -21.00
N ALA A 238 -11.54 -20.71 -20.41
CA ALA A 238 -11.95 -22.06 -20.82
C ALA A 238 -13.43 -22.35 -20.53
N GLU A 239 -14.08 -21.56 -19.66
CA GLU A 239 -15.50 -21.68 -19.35
C GLU A 239 -15.86 -23.02 -18.68
N GLU A 240 -16.40 -23.98 -19.41
CA GLU A 240 -16.73 -25.31 -18.90
C GLU A 240 -15.45 -26.13 -18.65
N ASN A 241 -15.50 -27.09 -17.72
CA ASN A 241 -14.37 -27.98 -17.38
C ASN A 241 -13.07 -27.28 -16.94
N SER A 242 -13.16 -25.99 -16.62
CA SER A 242 -12.09 -25.15 -16.11
C SER A 242 -12.01 -25.22 -14.58
N GLY A 243 -10.86 -24.85 -14.02
CA GLY A 243 -10.66 -24.89 -12.57
C GLY A 243 -9.25 -24.53 -12.15
N PHE A 244 -8.77 -25.15 -11.09
CA PHE A 244 -7.42 -24.94 -10.55
C PHE A 244 -6.88 -26.16 -9.83
N ILE A 245 -5.55 -26.23 -9.72
CA ILE A 245 -4.83 -27.12 -8.80
C ILE A 245 -4.20 -26.25 -7.74
N LEU A 246 -4.30 -26.67 -6.49
CA LEU A 246 -3.75 -25.95 -5.35
C LEU A 246 -2.95 -26.88 -4.44
N THR A 247 -1.94 -26.34 -3.75
CA THR A 247 -1.14 -27.04 -2.73
C THR A 247 -1.10 -26.20 -1.46
N PRO A 248 -1.84 -26.58 -0.41
CA PRO A 248 -1.87 -25.84 0.84
C PRO A 248 -0.52 -25.88 1.55
N SER A 249 -0.07 -24.75 2.07
CA SER A 249 1.15 -24.67 2.89
C SER A 249 1.05 -25.43 4.20
N VAL A 250 -0.19 -25.68 4.69
CA VAL A 250 -0.47 -26.48 5.90
C VAL A 250 -0.11 -27.96 5.75
N GLY A 251 0.16 -28.42 4.52
CA GLY A 251 0.56 -29.80 4.22
C GLY A 251 -0.63 -30.74 3.96
N ALA A 252 -0.44 -32.03 4.23
CA ALA A 252 -1.46 -33.03 3.94
C ALA A 252 -2.65 -32.93 4.90
N THR A 253 -3.84 -32.65 4.39
CA THR A 253 -5.03 -32.41 5.23
C THR A 253 -6.21 -33.29 4.85
N ILE A 254 -7.11 -33.60 5.79
CA ILE A 254 -8.39 -34.23 5.48
C ILE A 254 -9.45 -33.14 5.35
N VAL A 255 -10.00 -32.97 4.16
CA VAL A 255 -11.04 -31.98 3.86
C VAL A 255 -12.41 -32.65 3.76
N ASN A 256 -13.45 -32.01 4.28
CA ASN A 256 -14.80 -32.58 4.37
C ASN A 256 -15.91 -31.62 3.95
N SER A 257 -15.60 -30.35 3.70
CA SER A 257 -16.57 -29.44 3.11
C SER A 257 -15.88 -28.37 2.26
N PHE A 258 -16.66 -27.66 1.46
CA PHE A 258 -16.19 -26.50 0.69
C PHE A 258 -17.34 -25.53 0.44
N ASN A 259 -17.02 -24.29 0.07
CA ASN A 259 -17.97 -23.33 -0.48
C ASN A 259 -17.26 -22.39 -1.47
N ILE A 260 -18.06 -21.65 -2.24
CA ILE A 260 -17.56 -20.64 -3.19
C ILE A 260 -18.27 -19.31 -2.96
N THR A 261 -17.63 -18.20 -3.31
CA THR A 261 -18.27 -16.87 -3.33
C THR A 261 -18.44 -16.38 -4.75
N THR A 262 -19.60 -15.82 -5.06
CA THR A 262 -19.90 -15.25 -6.38
C THR A 262 -19.09 -13.96 -6.63
N ALA A 263 -18.55 -13.80 -7.83
CA ALA A 263 -17.76 -12.62 -8.25
C ALA A 263 -18.62 -11.34 -8.46
N ASN A 264 -18.12 -10.33 -9.19
CA ASN A 264 -18.80 -9.04 -9.40
C ASN A 264 -19.50 -8.87 -10.78
N ASP A 265 -19.14 -9.63 -11.82
CA ASP A 265 -19.68 -9.49 -13.20
C ASP A 265 -21.10 -10.07 -13.47
N TRP A 266 -21.20 -11.18 -14.22
CA TRP A 266 -22.44 -11.74 -14.77
C TRP A 266 -22.72 -13.14 -14.20
N PRO A 267 -23.89 -13.42 -13.59
CA PRO A 267 -24.18 -14.70 -12.95
C PRO A 267 -24.17 -15.94 -13.86
N GLU A 268 -24.29 -15.74 -15.18
CA GLU A 268 -24.26 -16.79 -16.20
C GLU A 268 -22.94 -17.58 -16.20
N ARG A 269 -21.84 -16.94 -15.76
CA ARG A 269 -20.49 -17.49 -15.66
C ARG A 269 -20.21 -18.24 -14.36
N ASP A 270 -21.14 -18.21 -13.40
CA ASP A 270 -20.94 -18.86 -12.12
C ASP A 270 -21.00 -20.39 -12.31
N PRO A 271 -20.11 -21.16 -11.66
CA PRO A 271 -20.08 -22.62 -11.83
C PRO A 271 -21.33 -23.28 -11.20
N THR A 272 -21.88 -24.30 -11.88
CA THR A 272 -23.08 -25.05 -11.46
C THR A 272 -22.83 -26.54 -11.20
N SER A 273 -21.59 -26.99 -11.36
CA SER A 273 -21.16 -28.32 -10.94
C SER A 273 -19.70 -28.29 -10.53
N TYR A 274 -19.27 -29.32 -9.81
CA TYR A 274 -17.90 -29.43 -9.29
C TYR A 274 -17.40 -30.86 -9.28
N GLU A 275 -16.09 -31.00 -9.33
CA GLU A 275 -15.34 -32.19 -8.96
C GLU A 275 -14.12 -31.79 -8.11
N ILE A 276 -13.89 -32.48 -7.00
CA ILE A 276 -12.73 -32.29 -6.13
C ILE A 276 -11.94 -33.59 -6.09
N TRP A 277 -10.66 -33.50 -6.41
CA TRP A 277 -9.72 -34.62 -6.45
C TRP A 277 -8.53 -34.35 -5.55
N GLY A 278 -7.93 -35.40 -5.00
CA GLY A 278 -6.73 -35.32 -4.15
C GLY A 278 -5.55 -36.09 -4.74
N THR A 279 -4.34 -35.58 -4.53
CA THR A 279 -3.08 -36.28 -4.80
C THR A 279 -2.03 -36.00 -3.72
N ASN A 280 -1.07 -36.92 -3.61
CA ASN A 280 0.14 -36.78 -2.78
C ASN A 280 1.42 -36.78 -3.64
N GLU A 281 1.27 -36.65 -4.96
CA GLU A 281 2.38 -36.48 -5.91
C GLU A 281 2.72 -34.99 -6.04
N GLU A 282 4.00 -34.69 -6.29
CA GLU A 282 4.45 -33.32 -6.58
C GLU A 282 3.77 -32.80 -7.86
N ILE A 283 3.25 -31.57 -7.82
CA ILE A 283 2.56 -30.97 -8.96
C ILE A 283 3.59 -30.53 -10.01
N THR A 284 3.56 -31.21 -11.16
CA THR A 284 4.37 -30.88 -12.35
C THR A 284 3.56 -30.25 -13.47
N THR A 285 2.25 -30.10 -13.29
CA THR A 285 1.33 -29.46 -14.24
C THR A 285 1.74 -27.99 -14.42
N PRO A 286 1.93 -27.51 -15.66
CA PRO A 286 2.20 -26.09 -15.89
C PRO A 286 0.93 -25.26 -15.64
N ASN A 287 1.10 -23.97 -15.34
CA ASN A 287 -0.04 -23.05 -15.27
C ASN A 287 -0.77 -23.00 -16.63
N ASN A 288 -2.10 -22.97 -16.60
CA ASN A 288 -2.99 -23.16 -17.76
C ASN A 288 -2.85 -24.55 -18.43
N GLY A 289 -2.38 -25.54 -17.69
CA GLY A 289 -2.23 -26.92 -18.15
C GLY A 289 -3.53 -27.73 -18.06
N ILE A 290 -3.43 -29.02 -18.41
CA ILE A 290 -4.58 -29.94 -18.41
C ILE A 290 -4.87 -30.47 -16.99
N GLY A 291 -3.84 -30.59 -16.15
CA GLY A 291 -3.99 -31.07 -14.78
C GLY A 291 -4.17 -32.58 -14.67
N ASN A 292 -3.61 -33.35 -15.60
CA ASN A 292 -3.68 -34.82 -15.64
C ASN A 292 -2.28 -35.47 -15.56
N GLU A 293 -1.24 -34.69 -15.27
CA GLU A 293 0.14 -35.11 -15.18
C GLU A 293 0.42 -35.94 -13.91
N GLN A 294 -0.47 -35.88 -12.90
CA GLN A 294 -0.40 -36.67 -11.67
C GLN A 294 -1.55 -37.68 -11.58
N ASN A 295 -1.37 -38.70 -10.73
CA ASN A 295 -2.46 -39.60 -10.36
C ASN A 295 -3.36 -38.92 -9.32
N TYR A 296 -4.63 -38.72 -9.67
CA TYR A 296 -5.65 -38.13 -8.82
C TYR A 296 -6.68 -39.16 -8.35
N THR A 297 -7.11 -39.02 -7.09
CA THR A 297 -8.24 -39.77 -6.53
C THR A 297 -9.44 -38.84 -6.40
N LEU A 298 -10.58 -39.19 -7.01
CA LEU A 298 -11.81 -38.42 -6.85
C LEU A 298 -12.27 -38.49 -5.39
N ILE A 299 -12.43 -37.32 -4.77
CA ILE A 299 -12.95 -37.19 -3.41
C ILE A 299 -14.47 -37.04 -3.47
N THR A 300 -14.94 -36.09 -4.27
CA THR A 300 -16.38 -35.79 -4.40
C THR A 300 -16.69 -35.09 -5.73
N SER A 301 -17.93 -35.19 -6.20
CA SER A 301 -18.45 -34.49 -7.37
C SER A 301 -19.94 -34.24 -7.21
N GLY A 302 -20.46 -33.13 -7.75
CA GLY A 302 -21.89 -32.84 -7.66
C GLY A 302 -22.31 -31.55 -8.34
N THR A 303 -23.54 -31.12 -8.05
CA THR A 303 -24.11 -29.85 -8.52
C THR A 303 -23.83 -28.73 -7.51
N LEU A 304 -23.61 -27.52 -8.03
CA LEU A 304 -23.53 -26.27 -7.28
C LEU A 304 -24.77 -25.42 -7.56
N GLU A 305 -25.28 -24.76 -6.54
CA GLU A 305 -26.38 -23.79 -6.65
C GLU A 305 -25.96 -22.45 -6.01
N PRO A 306 -24.97 -21.73 -6.60
CA PRO A 306 -24.52 -20.48 -6.04
C PRO A 306 -25.63 -19.41 -6.09
N PRO A 307 -25.69 -18.50 -5.10
CA PRO A 307 -26.62 -17.37 -5.07
C PRO A 307 -26.58 -16.53 -6.35
N ILE A 308 -27.67 -15.82 -6.66
CA ILE A 308 -27.67 -14.85 -7.76
C ILE A 308 -27.06 -13.51 -7.35
N ASP A 309 -27.14 -13.20 -6.05
CA ASP A 309 -26.53 -12.01 -5.48
C ASP A 309 -25.01 -12.11 -5.58
N ARG A 310 -24.36 -10.99 -5.85
CA ARG A 310 -22.90 -10.91 -6.03
C ARG A 310 -22.19 -10.79 -4.68
N PHE A 311 -20.93 -11.16 -4.63
CA PHE A 311 -20.13 -11.18 -3.40
C PHE A 311 -20.78 -12.02 -2.28
N THR A 312 -21.53 -13.04 -2.66
CA THR A 312 -22.33 -13.83 -1.73
C THR A 312 -21.82 -15.27 -1.73
N GLN A 313 -21.49 -15.77 -0.54
CA GLN A 313 -21.03 -17.13 -0.33
C GLN A 313 -22.16 -18.15 -0.57
N SER A 314 -21.84 -19.25 -1.22
CA SER A 314 -22.75 -20.38 -1.42
C SER A 314 -23.02 -21.12 -0.12
N PRO A 315 -24.11 -21.91 -0.03
CA PRO A 315 -24.24 -22.90 1.02
C PRO A 315 -23.01 -23.82 1.08
N THR A 316 -22.61 -24.21 2.29
CA THR A 316 -21.54 -25.19 2.50
C THR A 316 -21.95 -26.55 1.96
N ILE A 317 -21.07 -27.16 1.18
CA ILE A 317 -21.23 -28.51 0.64
C ILE A 317 -20.36 -29.46 1.43
N GLU A 318 -21.00 -30.38 2.15
CA GLU A 318 -20.34 -31.40 2.95
C GLU A 318 -20.17 -32.71 2.16
N PHE A 319 -19.05 -33.39 2.38
CA PHE A 319 -18.72 -34.67 1.76
C PHE A 319 -17.82 -35.54 2.65
N SER A 320 -17.86 -36.86 2.44
CA SER A 320 -17.05 -37.80 3.21
C SER A 320 -15.68 -37.98 2.57
N ASN A 321 -14.63 -37.73 3.36
CA ASN A 321 -13.24 -38.03 3.02
C ASN A 321 -12.53 -38.42 4.31
N ASN A 322 -11.69 -39.46 4.24
CA ASN A 322 -10.90 -39.96 5.38
C ASN A 322 -9.41 -40.06 5.02
N THR A 323 -8.99 -39.49 3.89
CA THR A 323 -7.61 -39.55 3.40
C THR A 323 -7.06 -38.15 3.28
N ALA A 324 -5.85 -37.96 3.81
CA ALA A 324 -5.14 -36.69 3.69
C ALA A 324 -4.43 -36.58 2.34
N TYR A 325 -4.49 -35.40 1.72
CA TYR A 325 -3.84 -35.10 0.45
C TYR A 325 -3.01 -33.82 0.57
N THR A 326 -1.84 -33.77 -0.05
CA THR A 326 -0.98 -32.57 -0.09
C THR A 326 -1.45 -31.56 -1.14
N SER A 327 -2.17 -31.99 -2.17
CA SER A 327 -2.66 -31.11 -3.23
C SER A 327 -4.06 -31.51 -3.67
N TYR A 328 -4.85 -30.51 -4.06
CA TYR A 328 -6.24 -30.69 -4.51
C TYR A 328 -6.43 -30.11 -5.90
N LYS A 329 -7.14 -30.85 -6.75
CA LYS A 329 -7.60 -30.39 -8.06
C LYS A 329 -9.10 -30.15 -7.99
N VAL A 330 -9.51 -28.92 -8.30
CA VAL A 330 -10.91 -28.49 -8.35
C VAL A 330 -11.26 -28.22 -9.81
N VAL A 331 -12.31 -28.86 -10.29
CA VAL A 331 -12.82 -28.70 -11.65
C VAL A 331 -14.27 -28.24 -11.57
N PHE A 332 -14.67 -27.30 -12.42
CA PHE A 332 -16.06 -26.87 -12.57
C PHE A 332 -16.57 -27.28 -13.95
N PRO A 333 -17.21 -28.47 -14.08
CA PRO A 333 -17.62 -28.99 -15.38
C PRO A 333 -18.66 -28.15 -16.12
N THR A 334 -19.48 -27.37 -15.42
CA THR A 334 -20.55 -26.56 -16.02
C THR A 334 -20.64 -25.17 -15.39
N VAL A 335 -21.06 -24.19 -16.17
CA VAL A 335 -21.47 -22.85 -15.71
C VAL A 335 -22.99 -22.68 -15.76
N ARG A 336 -23.53 -21.57 -15.26
CA ARG A 336 -24.98 -21.35 -15.14
C ARG A 336 -25.70 -21.24 -16.48
N ASP A 337 -25.10 -20.59 -17.46
CA ASP A 337 -25.60 -20.55 -18.84
C ASP A 337 -24.46 -20.52 -19.86
N ALA A 338 -24.03 -21.71 -20.30
CA ALA A 338 -22.95 -21.85 -21.28
C ALA A 338 -23.27 -21.29 -22.68
N ALA A 339 -24.53 -20.93 -22.97
CA ALA A 339 -24.87 -20.31 -24.25
C ALA A 339 -24.52 -18.81 -24.29
N THR A 340 -24.37 -18.18 -23.13
CA THR A 340 -24.14 -16.74 -22.98
C THR A 340 -22.91 -16.40 -22.14
N ALA A 341 -22.43 -17.34 -21.34
CA ALA A 341 -21.13 -17.28 -20.72
C ALA A 341 -20.01 -17.32 -21.78
N ASN A 342 -18.85 -16.81 -21.38
CA ASN A 342 -17.62 -16.81 -22.16
C ASN A 342 -16.41 -17.15 -21.28
N SER A 343 -16.66 -17.55 -20.04
CA SER A 343 -15.68 -17.83 -18.99
C SER A 343 -16.39 -18.41 -17.76
N MET A 344 -15.61 -19.03 -16.87
CA MET A 344 -16.01 -19.33 -15.48
C MET A 344 -15.45 -18.25 -14.55
N GLN A 345 -16.15 -17.97 -13.43
CA GLN A 345 -15.67 -17.01 -12.42
C GLN A 345 -16.07 -17.38 -10.99
N ILE A 346 -15.22 -17.00 -10.03
CA ILE A 346 -15.49 -17.01 -8.59
C ILE A 346 -14.73 -15.86 -7.90
N ALA A 347 -15.25 -15.33 -6.80
CA ALA A 347 -14.53 -14.37 -5.95
C ALA A 347 -13.63 -15.08 -4.93
N GLU A 348 -14.13 -16.16 -4.31
CA GLU A 348 -13.39 -16.88 -3.27
C GLU A 348 -13.76 -18.37 -3.30
N PHE A 349 -12.85 -19.21 -2.83
CA PHE A 349 -13.01 -20.64 -2.69
C PHE A 349 -12.44 -21.07 -1.34
N SER A 350 -13.26 -21.72 -0.52
CA SER A 350 -12.81 -22.36 0.71
C SER A 350 -12.90 -23.87 0.61
N LEU A 351 -11.87 -24.56 1.09
CA LEU A 351 -11.87 -26.01 1.28
C LEU A 351 -11.56 -26.28 2.74
N ASN A 352 -12.48 -26.95 3.42
CA ASN A 352 -12.51 -26.93 4.86
C ASN A 352 -12.23 -28.32 5.46
N ALA A 353 -11.39 -28.33 6.48
CA ALA A 353 -11.16 -29.48 7.35
C ALA A 353 -12.03 -29.38 8.61
N ALA A 354 -12.29 -30.52 9.26
CA ALA A 354 -12.93 -30.51 10.57
C ALA A 354 -12.03 -29.77 11.56
N ASP A 355 -12.62 -28.88 12.36
CA ASP A 355 -11.92 -28.18 13.43
C ASP A 355 -12.35 -28.74 14.78
N VAL A 356 -11.38 -29.02 15.65
CA VAL A 356 -11.64 -29.41 17.05
C VAL A 356 -11.29 -28.30 18.04
N SER A 357 -10.84 -27.14 17.54
CA SER A 357 -10.33 -26.04 18.36
C SER A 357 -10.61 -24.66 17.75
N ALA A 358 -10.36 -23.60 18.51
CA ALA A 358 -10.28 -22.25 17.98
C ALA A 358 -9.22 -21.45 18.73
N LEU A 359 -8.48 -20.62 18.00
CA LEU A 359 -7.71 -19.53 18.61
C LEU A 359 -8.67 -18.37 18.87
N VAL A 360 -8.95 -18.08 20.14
CA VAL A 360 -9.81 -16.97 20.55
C VAL A 360 -8.94 -15.79 20.95
N ILE A 361 -9.08 -14.65 20.27
CA ILE A 361 -8.32 -13.42 20.51
C ILE A 361 -9.28 -12.35 21.02
N ASN A 362 -9.04 -11.83 22.23
CA ASN A 362 -9.83 -10.73 22.76
C ASN A 362 -9.28 -9.41 22.23
N ILE A 363 -10.04 -8.74 21.38
CA ILE A 363 -9.60 -7.47 20.77
C ILE A 363 -9.90 -6.25 21.65
N SER A 364 -10.85 -6.37 22.58
CA SER A 364 -11.28 -5.25 23.42
C SER A 364 -11.76 -5.65 24.82
N GLY A 365 -11.96 -4.65 25.66
CA GLY A 365 -12.39 -4.78 27.04
C GLY A 365 -11.26 -5.15 28.00
N PRO A 366 -11.57 -5.63 29.22
CA PRO A 366 -10.57 -5.82 30.28
C PRO A 366 -9.57 -6.95 30.02
N ASN A 367 -9.73 -7.70 28.93
CA ASN A 367 -8.84 -8.77 28.50
C ASN A 367 -8.27 -8.49 27.10
N ALA A 368 -8.31 -7.24 26.61
CA ALA A 368 -7.77 -6.88 25.30
C ALA A 368 -6.32 -7.37 25.17
N GLY A 369 -5.98 -7.89 23.99
CA GLY A 369 -4.67 -8.49 23.69
C GLY A 369 -4.48 -9.94 24.17
N THR A 370 -5.39 -10.48 24.99
CA THR A 370 -5.27 -11.87 25.47
C THR A 370 -5.75 -12.91 24.45
N GLY A 371 -5.02 -14.02 24.33
CA GLY A 371 -5.36 -15.13 23.45
C GLY A 371 -5.55 -16.48 24.14
N PHE A 372 -6.38 -17.35 23.56
CA PHE A 372 -6.64 -18.69 24.08
C PHE A 372 -6.71 -19.73 22.97
N ILE A 373 -6.07 -20.89 23.17
CA ILE A 373 -6.41 -22.10 22.41
C ILE A 373 -7.59 -22.75 23.12
N ARG A 374 -8.80 -22.62 22.55
CA ARG A 374 -10.02 -23.25 23.06
C ARG A 374 -10.20 -24.61 22.42
N ALA A 375 -10.52 -25.60 23.23
CA ALA A 375 -10.85 -26.94 22.77
C ALA A 375 -12.37 -27.09 22.63
N ASP A 376 -12.85 -27.26 21.40
CA ASP A 376 -14.27 -27.49 21.11
C ASP A 376 -14.61 -28.99 21.22
N GLU A 377 -13.66 -29.86 20.88
CA GLU A 377 -13.66 -31.29 21.23
C GLU A 377 -12.44 -31.66 22.08
N SER A 378 -12.34 -32.91 22.52
CA SER A 378 -11.16 -33.35 23.30
C SER A 378 -10.04 -33.83 22.37
N PHE A 379 -8.84 -33.31 22.57
CA PHE A 379 -7.63 -33.67 21.81
C PHE A 379 -6.37 -33.46 22.66
N SER A 380 -5.20 -33.83 22.13
CA SER A 380 -3.90 -33.44 22.68
C SER A 380 -3.17 -32.53 21.71
N ILE A 381 -2.60 -31.44 22.19
CA ILE A 381 -1.75 -30.55 21.39
C ILE A 381 -0.39 -31.23 21.23
N GLY A 382 0.01 -31.52 20.00
CA GLY A 382 1.38 -31.90 19.68
C GLY A 382 2.24 -30.68 19.35
N SER A 383 1.74 -29.78 18.50
CA SER A 383 2.38 -28.50 18.21
C SER A 383 1.38 -27.46 17.72
N TYR A 384 1.73 -26.19 17.78
CA TYR A 384 0.94 -25.13 17.15
C TYR A 384 1.82 -24.01 16.61
N GLU A 385 1.25 -23.30 15.63
CA GLU A 385 1.84 -22.10 15.05
C GLU A 385 0.76 -21.01 14.96
N ILE A 386 1.14 -19.78 15.32
CA ILE A 386 0.32 -18.59 15.11
C ILE A 386 1.15 -17.59 14.34
N ARG A 387 0.62 -17.13 13.21
CA ARG A 387 1.29 -16.23 12.27
C ARG A 387 0.50 -14.94 12.12
N SER A 388 1.20 -13.85 11.85
CA SER A 388 0.63 -12.57 11.44
C SER A 388 1.56 -11.95 10.41
N ALA A 389 1.03 -11.49 9.28
CA ALA A 389 1.81 -10.79 8.27
C ALA A 389 2.03 -9.32 8.65
N SER A 390 1.08 -8.74 9.38
CA SER A 390 1.08 -7.36 9.84
C SER A 390 1.93 -7.12 11.09
N GLY A 391 2.31 -8.17 11.82
CA GLY A 391 3.04 -8.04 13.08
C GLY A 391 2.13 -7.90 14.32
N LEU A 392 0.90 -8.43 14.25
CA LEU A 392 -0.09 -8.40 15.33
C LEU A 392 0.40 -9.03 16.64
N LEU A 393 1.39 -9.93 16.60
CA LEU A 393 1.78 -10.67 17.80
C LEU A 393 2.65 -9.79 18.72
N ALA A 394 2.38 -9.85 20.02
CA ALA A 394 3.24 -9.32 21.07
C ALA A 394 4.08 -10.47 21.63
N SER A 395 5.12 -10.87 20.90
CA SER A 395 5.82 -12.13 21.16
C SER A 395 6.55 -12.21 22.50
N GLU A 396 6.89 -11.07 23.11
CA GLU A 396 7.47 -10.99 24.45
C GLU A 396 6.44 -11.28 25.57
N GLU A 397 5.15 -10.99 25.34
CA GLU A 397 4.06 -11.21 26.31
C GLU A 397 3.40 -12.60 26.14
N TRP A 398 3.86 -13.39 25.16
CA TRP A 398 3.36 -14.75 24.91
C TRP A 398 3.74 -15.73 26.02
N THR A 399 2.71 -16.28 26.66
CA THR A 399 2.76 -17.35 27.66
C THR A 399 2.69 -18.72 26.99
N SER A 400 3.86 -19.30 26.70
CA SER A 400 4.01 -20.61 26.06
C SER A 400 3.78 -21.80 27.02
N ILE A 401 3.42 -22.97 26.49
CA ILE A 401 3.41 -24.26 27.21
C ILE A 401 4.79 -24.53 27.80
N THR A 402 5.85 -24.24 27.03
CA THR A 402 7.25 -24.35 27.44
C THR A 402 7.55 -23.54 28.71
N SER A 403 7.13 -22.27 28.76
CA SER A 403 7.40 -21.36 29.88
C SER A 403 6.59 -21.68 31.14
N THR A 404 5.37 -22.21 30.97
CA THR A 404 4.46 -22.54 32.07
C THR A 404 4.73 -23.93 32.66
N GLY A 405 5.33 -24.84 31.88
CA GLY A 405 5.44 -26.25 32.24
C GLY A 405 4.08 -26.93 32.37
N ALA A 406 3.09 -26.50 31.56
CA ALA A 406 1.72 -26.98 31.61
C ALA A 406 1.61 -28.50 31.36
N ASP A 407 2.56 -29.06 30.63
CA ASP A 407 2.75 -30.50 30.47
C ASP A 407 4.11 -30.94 31.03
N ALA A 408 4.15 -31.22 32.33
CA ALA A 408 5.37 -31.65 33.00
C ALA A 408 5.81 -33.10 32.64
N SER A 409 5.01 -33.82 31.83
CA SER A 409 5.33 -35.18 31.35
C SER A 409 6.37 -35.16 30.24
N ASP A 410 6.35 -34.08 29.46
CA ASP A 410 6.97 -33.96 28.14
C ASP A 410 7.90 -32.75 28.07
N ASN A 411 8.79 -32.74 27.06
CA ASN A 411 9.76 -31.67 26.85
C ASN A 411 9.33 -30.79 25.70
N TRP A 412 8.70 -29.67 26.02
CA TRP A 412 8.28 -28.67 25.05
C TRP A 412 9.42 -27.75 24.63
N SER A 413 9.38 -27.28 23.37
CA SER A 413 10.34 -26.32 22.84
C SER A 413 9.70 -25.28 21.94
N GLU A 414 10.10 -24.02 22.12
CA GLU A 414 9.72 -22.90 21.25
C GLU A 414 10.52 -22.96 19.95
N SER A 415 9.84 -23.15 18.82
CA SER A 415 10.45 -23.16 17.48
C SER A 415 10.55 -21.75 16.89
N SER A 416 9.72 -20.82 17.36
CA SER A 416 9.78 -19.39 16.99
C SER A 416 9.20 -18.50 18.09
N ARG A 417 9.78 -17.30 18.24
CA ARG A 417 9.27 -16.20 19.08
C ARG A 417 9.59 -14.87 18.39
N THR A 418 8.68 -14.42 17.55
CA THR A 418 8.76 -13.14 16.83
C THR A 418 7.36 -12.57 16.69
N ASP A 419 7.25 -11.27 16.42
CA ASP A 419 5.95 -10.59 16.27
C ASP A 419 5.17 -11.03 15.01
N PHE A 420 5.81 -11.81 14.13
CA PHE A 420 5.20 -12.39 12.91
C PHE A 420 4.89 -13.89 13.02
N LEU A 421 5.56 -14.61 13.93
CA LEU A 421 5.39 -16.04 14.15
C LEU A 421 5.78 -16.41 15.59
N ILE A 422 4.80 -16.95 16.32
CA ILE A 422 5.03 -17.72 17.55
C ILE A 422 4.69 -19.18 17.30
N ALA A 423 5.55 -20.07 17.76
CA ALA A 423 5.35 -21.50 17.56
C ALA A 423 6.09 -22.30 18.64
N GLU A 424 5.45 -23.39 19.07
CA GLU A 424 6.09 -24.38 19.92
C GLU A 424 5.58 -25.78 19.58
N ALA A 425 6.41 -26.77 19.91
CA ALA A 425 6.15 -28.16 19.66
C ALA A 425 6.64 -29.02 20.82
N ASP A 426 5.95 -30.14 21.03
CA ASP A 426 6.42 -31.25 21.84
C ASP A 426 7.67 -31.85 21.20
N GLY A 427 8.77 -31.87 21.95
CA GLY A 427 10.10 -32.27 21.50
C GLY A 427 10.47 -33.69 21.93
N GLU A 428 11.65 -34.16 21.52
CA GLU A 428 12.11 -35.50 21.92
C GLU A 428 12.37 -35.57 23.44
N GLY A 429 11.51 -36.30 24.16
CA GLY A 429 11.77 -36.75 25.53
C GLY A 429 10.59 -36.55 26.47
N GLY A 430 10.01 -37.66 26.89
CA GLY A 430 8.85 -37.68 27.78
C GLY A 430 8.03 -38.93 27.52
N ALA A 431 6.73 -38.84 27.71
CA ALA A 431 5.76 -39.76 27.13
C ALA A 431 5.44 -39.44 25.66
N ASP A 432 5.80 -38.23 25.19
CA ASP A 432 5.60 -37.68 23.84
C ASP A 432 4.12 -37.80 23.42
N ASN A 433 3.21 -37.41 24.33
CA ASN A 433 1.77 -37.57 24.16
C ASN A 433 1.01 -36.26 24.03
N GLY A 434 1.73 -35.13 23.98
CA GLY A 434 1.17 -33.79 23.88
C GLY A 434 0.33 -33.34 25.09
N LEU A 435 -0.06 -32.07 25.06
CA LEU A 435 -0.85 -31.43 26.11
C LEU A 435 -2.34 -31.74 25.90
N ALA A 436 -2.91 -32.58 26.76
CA ALA A 436 -4.32 -32.95 26.69
C ALA A 436 -5.25 -31.79 27.10
N LEU A 437 -6.18 -31.42 26.20
CA LEU A 437 -7.29 -30.50 26.49
C LEU A 437 -8.63 -31.25 26.36
N SER A 438 -9.44 -31.19 27.41
CA SER A 438 -10.82 -31.69 27.36
C SER A 438 -11.73 -30.70 26.63
N ALA A 439 -12.81 -31.17 26.03
CA ALA A 439 -13.83 -30.31 25.43
C ALA A 439 -14.30 -29.21 26.40
N GLY A 440 -14.30 -27.96 25.93
CA GLY A 440 -14.54 -26.74 26.72
C GLY A 440 -13.33 -26.24 27.53
N GLY A 441 -12.19 -26.93 27.47
CA GLY A 441 -10.92 -26.53 28.07
C GLY A 441 -10.25 -25.42 27.26
N GLN A 442 -9.35 -24.68 27.90
CA GLN A 442 -8.60 -23.59 27.27
C GLN A 442 -7.16 -23.59 27.76
N PHE A 443 -6.23 -23.29 26.86
CA PHE A 443 -4.88 -22.89 27.20
C PHE A 443 -4.73 -21.38 26.98
N ASN A 444 -4.27 -20.65 28.01
CA ASN A 444 -4.12 -19.19 27.96
C ASN A 444 -2.74 -18.83 27.43
N LEU A 445 -2.69 -18.08 26.34
CA LEU A 445 -1.48 -17.64 25.66
C LEU A 445 -0.93 -16.32 26.23
N GLY A 446 -1.57 -15.73 27.25
CA GLY A 446 -1.21 -14.41 27.78
C GLY A 446 -1.66 -13.29 26.86
N GLU A 447 -1.07 -12.09 27.03
CA GLU A 447 -1.30 -10.89 26.20
C GLU A 447 -0.50 -10.98 24.88
N ALA A 448 -0.58 -12.12 24.20
CA ALA A 448 0.23 -12.44 23.02
C ALA A 448 -0.15 -11.64 21.76
N PHE A 449 -1.16 -10.78 21.82
CA PHE A 449 -1.68 -10.02 20.68
C PHE A 449 -1.71 -8.54 21.01
N ARG A 450 -1.27 -7.71 20.07
CA ARG A 450 -1.35 -6.26 20.14
C ARG A 450 -2.81 -5.83 20.00
N VAL A 451 -3.19 -4.79 20.72
CA VAL A 451 -4.50 -4.15 20.54
C VAL A 451 -4.43 -3.28 19.30
N VAL A 452 -5.30 -3.57 18.34
CA VAL A 452 -5.32 -2.88 17.03
C VAL A 452 -6.73 -2.42 16.71
N PRO A 453 -6.89 -1.28 16.03
CA PRO A 453 -8.18 -0.75 15.64
C PRO A 453 -8.86 -1.65 14.60
N SER A 454 -10.18 -1.56 14.53
CA SER A 454 -11.00 -2.34 13.59
C SER A 454 -11.63 -1.49 12.47
N PHE A 455 -11.61 -0.16 12.59
CA PHE A 455 -12.13 0.80 11.61
C PHE A 455 -11.44 2.18 11.74
N TYR A 456 -11.37 2.97 10.67
CA TYR A 456 -10.83 4.34 10.64
C TYR A 456 -11.89 5.30 11.22
N ALA A 457 -11.48 6.52 11.54
CA ALA A 457 -12.38 7.59 12.01
C ALA A 457 -13.56 7.87 11.06
N ASP A 458 -13.38 7.71 9.75
CA ASP A 458 -14.40 7.92 8.71
C ASP A 458 -15.35 6.73 8.51
N GLY A 459 -15.17 5.65 9.28
CA GLY A 459 -15.96 4.42 9.22
C GLY A 459 -15.61 3.50 8.06
N THR A 460 -14.58 3.82 7.27
CA THR A 460 -13.98 2.84 6.36
C THR A 460 -13.17 1.83 7.16
N THR A 461 -12.94 0.65 6.60
CA THR A 461 -12.10 -0.38 7.22
C THR A 461 -10.63 -0.13 6.82
N PRO A 462 -9.78 0.34 7.75
CA PRO A 462 -8.34 0.21 7.65
C PRO A 462 -8.06 -1.27 7.52
N THR A 463 -7.11 -1.60 6.68
CA THR A 463 -6.11 -2.61 6.98
C THR A 463 -6.57 -3.77 7.89
N ASN A 464 -6.69 -4.96 7.32
CA ASN A 464 -7.02 -6.19 8.05
C ASN A 464 -5.86 -6.62 8.99
N TRP A 465 -5.39 -5.79 9.93
CA TRP A 465 -4.32 -6.12 10.89
C TRP A 465 -4.73 -7.23 11.87
N ASN A 466 -6.02 -7.47 12.02
CA ASN A 466 -6.55 -8.71 12.59
C ASN A 466 -6.36 -9.88 11.61
N ASP A 467 -5.11 -10.22 11.30
CA ASP A 467 -4.70 -11.20 10.28
C ASP A 467 -4.14 -12.50 10.84
N ALA A 468 -4.34 -12.75 12.15
CA ALA A 468 -3.84 -13.96 12.79
C ALA A 468 -4.25 -15.23 12.01
N ILE A 469 -3.27 -16.08 11.72
CA ILE A 469 -3.45 -17.42 11.17
C ILE A 469 -3.04 -18.40 12.25
N PHE A 470 -3.89 -19.39 12.50
CA PHE A 470 -3.65 -20.44 13.49
C PHE A 470 -3.55 -21.80 12.81
N ILE A 471 -2.59 -22.61 13.23
CA ILE A 471 -2.50 -24.01 12.83
C ILE A 471 -2.18 -24.84 14.06
N LEU A 472 -3.01 -25.85 14.31
CA LEU A 472 -2.87 -26.77 15.42
C LEU A 472 -2.66 -28.21 14.92
N TYR A 473 -1.66 -28.87 15.48
CA TYR A 473 -1.34 -30.26 15.19
C TYR A 473 -1.56 -31.14 16.43
N ASP A 474 -2.06 -32.36 16.21
CA ASP A 474 -2.14 -33.40 17.24
C ASP A 474 -0.76 -34.02 17.52
N GLU A 475 -0.69 -34.95 18.48
CA GLU A 475 0.55 -35.65 18.84
C GLU A 475 1.14 -36.52 17.70
N ASN A 476 0.37 -36.76 16.64
CA ASN A 476 0.79 -37.53 15.46
C ASN A 476 1.20 -36.62 14.29
N GLY A 477 1.15 -35.29 14.45
CA GLY A 477 1.44 -34.32 13.40
C GLY A 477 0.30 -34.12 12.40
N THR A 478 -0.93 -34.51 12.75
CA THR A 478 -2.13 -34.26 11.94
C THR A 478 -2.68 -32.87 12.25
N VAL A 479 -3.00 -32.08 11.23
CA VAL A 479 -3.69 -30.80 11.45
C VAL A 479 -5.10 -31.06 11.98
N ILE A 480 -5.41 -30.48 13.13
CA ILE A 480 -6.69 -30.66 13.83
C ILE A 480 -7.41 -29.34 14.11
N GLY A 481 -6.78 -28.19 13.87
CA GLY A 481 -7.48 -26.93 13.95
C GLY A 481 -6.79 -25.75 13.27
N GLY A 482 -7.57 -24.74 12.94
CA GLY A 482 -7.07 -23.53 12.29
C GLY A 482 -8.03 -22.34 12.30
N ASN A 483 -9.18 -22.45 12.98
CA ASN A 483 -10.10 -21.35 13.15
C ASN A 483 -9.56 -20.27 14.10
N VAL A 484 -9.79 -19.02 13.75
CA VAL A 484 -9.46 -17.84 14.57
C VAL A 484 -10.73 -17.06 14.83
N GLU A 485 -11.01 -16.79 16.11
CA GLU A 485 -12.16 -16.02 16.57
C GLU A 485 -11.69 -14.74 17.26
N PHE A 486 -11.91 -13.60 16.62
CA PHE A 486 -11.77 -12.30 17.27
C PHE A 486 -13.05 -12.00 18.07
N VAL A 487 -12.91 -11.80 19.38
CA VAL A 487 -14.03 -11.55 20.30
C VAL A 487 -13.87 -10.21 21.00
N GLY A 488 -15.01 -9.53 21.19
CA GLY A 488 -15.04 -8.16 21.70
C GLY A 488 -15.81 -7.26 20.74
N ASP A 489 -16.06 -6.03 21.18
CA ASP A 489 -16.56 -4.98 20.29
C ASP A 489 -15.40 -4.40 19.47
N PRO A 490 -15.64 -3.91 18.24
CA PRO A 490 -14.62 -3.29 17.40
C PRO A 490 -13.90 -2.12 18.10
N VAL A 491 -12.57 -2.13 18.05
CA VAL A 491 -11.73 -1.08 18.67
C VAL A 491 -11.70 0.17 17.78
N PRO A 492 -12.04 1.35 18.30
CA PRO A 492 -11.92 2.62 17.56
C PRO A 492 -10.47 2.98 17.20
N TRP A 493 -10.26 3.70 16.10
CA TRP A 493 -8.97 4.34 15.79
C TRP A 493 -8.56 5.28 16.93
N GLY A 494 -7.31 5.21 17.40
CA GLY A 494 -6.80 6.00 18.52
C GLY A 494 -7.08 5.42 19.92
N ASP A 495 -7.82 4.32 20.04
CA ASP A 495 -7.90 3.55 21.30
C ASP A 495 -6.75 2.54 21.34
N PHE A 496 -5.71 2.86 22.11
CA PHE A 496 -4.48 2.06 22.17
C PHE A 496 -4.56 0.94 23.21
N ASN A 497 -5.51 1.02 24.14
CA ASN A 497 -5.63 0.08 25.25
C ASN A 497 -6.82 -0.89 25.10
N GLY A 498 -7.72 -0.63 24.14
CA GLY A 498 -8.83 -1.47 23.75
C GLY A 498 -10.02 -1.41 24.70
N ASP A 499 -10.12 -0.42 25.59
CA ASP A 499 -11.25 -0.25 26.51
C ASP A 499 -12.48 0.43 25.88
N LEU A 500 -12.41 0.69 24.57
CA LEU A 500 -13.45 1.30 23.73
C LEU A 500 -13.68 2.78 24.00
N SER A 501 -12.77 3.42 24.74
CA SER A 501 -12.78 4.85 25.01
C SER A 501 -11.45 5.45 24.57
N ILE A 502 -11.50 6.61 23.92
CA ILE A 502 -10.30 7.38 23.58
C ILE A 502 -10.18 8.47 24.63
N ASP A 503 -9.28 8.28 25.59
CA ASP A 503 -9.13 9.18 26.73
C ASP A 503 -7.70 9.30 27.29
N ALA A 504 -7.58 9.80 28.53
CA ALA A 504 -6.29 9.98 29.20
C ALA A 504 -5.48 8.69 29.41
N ALA A 505 -6.13 7.52 29.33
CA ALA A 505 -5.48 6.22 29.42
C ALA A 505 -4.68 5.87 28.15
N ASP A 506 -5.05 6.43 27.00
CA ASP A 506 -4.39 6.23 25.70
C ASP A 506 -3.21 7.17 25.48
N TRP A 507 -3.23 8.33 26.15
CA TRP A 507 -2.19 9.35 26.04
C TRP A 507 -0.76 8.83 26.26
N PRO A 508 -0.45 7.98 27.26
CA PRO A 508 0.90 7.45 27.43
C PRO A 508 1.41 6.66 26.22
N ALA A 509 0.54 5.94 25.50
CA ALA A 509 0.89 5.20 24.30
C ALA A 509 1.15 6.15 23.12
N PHE A 510 0.24 7.10 22.89
CA PHE A 510 0.42 8.13 21.86
C PHE A 510 1.71 8.94 22.08
N ARG A 511 1.92 9.44 23.31
CA ARG A 511 3.10 10.23 23.69
C ARG A 511 4.41 9.46 23.55
N ALA A 512 4.37 8.12 23.66
CA ALA A 512 5.55 7.27 23.55
C ALA A 512 6.21 7.37 22.17
N GLY A 513 5.46 7.71 21.11
CA GLY A 513 6.03 7.97 19.79
C GLY A 513 5.97 9.42 19.31
N MET A 514 5.37 10.33 20.10
CA MET A 514 5.28 11.75 19.76
C MET A 514 6.65 12.38 19.49
N GLY A 515 6.77 13.08 18.36
CA GLY A 515 8.01 13.67 17.84
C GLY A 515 8.87 12.73 16.98
N GLY A 516 8.43 11.49 16.75
CA GLY A 516 9.17 10.49 15.97
C GLY A 516 8.97 10.60 14.45
N ASP A 517 9.91 10.00 13.72
CA ASP A 517 9.84 9.67 12.29
C ASP A 517 10.00 8.13 12.18
N PHE A 518 9.04 7.50 11.51
CA PHE A 518 8.88 6.05 11.35
C PHE A 518 9.21 5.56 9.95
N THR A 519 9.88 6.37 9.13
CA THR A 519 10.34 5.98 7.81
C THR A 519 11.06 4.63 7.86
N GLY A 520 10.48 3.61 7.21
CA GLY A 520 11.01 2.25 7.15
C GLY A 520 10.37 1.25 8.14
N MET A 521 9.45 1.68 9.00
CA MET A 521 8.59 0.80 9.80
C MET A 521 7.37 0.32 8.98
N SER A 522 6.69 -0.72 9.47
CA SER A 522 5.37 -1.09 8.96
C SER A 522 4.29 -0.10 9.45
N GLU A 523 3.17 -0.02 8.71
CA GLU A 523 2.02 0.83 9.09
C GLU A 523 1.49 0.50 10.50
N LEU A 524 1.48 -0.78 10.89
CA LEU A 524 1.04 -1.18 12.23
C LEU A 524 2.02 -0.70 13.31
N GLU A 525 3.33 -0.80 13.05
CA GLU A 525 4.35 -0.33 14.00
C GLU A 525 4.30 1.19 14.18
N ALA A 526 4.15 1.94 13.09
CA ALA A 526 3.97 3.39 13.12
C ALA A 526 2.69 3.78 13.87
N TYR A 527 1.55 3.12 13.58
CA TYR A 527 0.30 3.36 14.29
C TYR A 527 0.43 3.16 15.80
N LEU A 528 1.07 2.08 16.23
CA LEU A 528 1.27 1.80 17.66
C LEU A 528 2.18 2.82 18.36
N LEU A 529 2.92 3.62 17.59
CA LEU A 529 3.70 4.76 18.04
C LEU A 529 2.97 6.10 17.82
N GLY A 530 1.70 6.07 17.41
CA GLY A 530 0.82 7.23 17.33
C GLY A 530 0.73 7.92 15.98
N ASP A 531 1.22 7.30 14.90
CA ASP A 531 0.91 7.70 13.51
C ASP A 531 -0.56 7.38 13.22
N LEU A 532 -1.39 8.42 13.11
CA LEU A 532 -2.83 8.30 12.93
C LEU A 532 -3.28 8.67 11.52
N ASP A 533 -2.50 9.44 10.76
CA ASP A 533 -2.83 9.86 9.40
C ASP A 533 -2.10 9.08 8.29
N GLY A 534 -1.12 8.25 8.67
CA GLY A 534 -0.44 7.27 7.82
C GLY A 534 0.75 7.83 7.04
N ASP A 535 1.31 8.96 7.46
CA ASP A 535 2.48 9.58 6.84
C ASP A 535 3.84 9.05 7.34
N LEU A 536 3.80 8.07 8.25
CA LEU A 536 4.97 7.45 8.90
C LEU A 536 5.71 8.41 9.82
N ASP A 537 5.02 9.31 10.49
CA ASP A 537 5.59 10.06 11.60
C ASP A 537 4.56 10.24 12.74
N ASN A 538 4.96 10.87 13.86
CA ASN A 538 4.00 11.30 14.87
C ASN A 538 4.28 12.75 15.24
N ASP A 539 3.51 13.65 14.63
CA ASP A 539 3.69 15.08 14.77
C ASP A 539 2.46 15.82 15.32
N ILE A 540 2.43 17.13 15.12
CA ILE A 540 1.33 17.98 15.60
C ILE A 540 0.00 17.66 14.92
N ASP A 541 0.03 17.14 13.70
CA ASP A 541 -1.14 16.76 12.92
C ASP A 541 -1.72 15.45 13.48
N ASP A 542 -0.90 14.46 13.82
CA ASP A 542 -1.34 13.26 14.57
C ASP A 542 -1.90 13.61 15.94
N PHE A 543 -1.27 14.55 16.65
CA PHE A 543 -1.78 15.01 17.94
C PHE A 543 -3.17 15.64 17.80
N ASN A 544 -3.37 16.47 16.77
CA ASN A 544 -4.68 17.07 16.48
C ASN A 544 -5.70 16.00 16.10
N LEU A 545 -5.30 15.00 15.31
CA LEU A 545 -6.14 13.86 14.95
C LEU A 545 -6.53 13.07 16.20
N PHE A 546 -5.58 12.69 17.05
CA PHE A 546 -5.81 12.00 18.32
C PHE A 546 -6.82 12.74 19.21
N VAL A 547 -6.67 14.05 19.34
CA VAL A 547 -7.59 14.91 20.07
C VAL A 547 -8.99 14.93 19.44
N SER A 548 -9.06 14.98 18.11
CA SER A 548 -10.34 15.03 17.37
C SER A 548 -11.16 13.75 17.50
N LEU A 549 -10.51 12.61 17.76
CA LEU A 549 -11.17 11.30 17.91
C LEU A 549 -11.92 11.16 19.24
N VAL A 550 -11.60 11.99 20.24
CA VAL A 550 -12.25 11.95 21.56
C VAL A 550 -13.73 12.35 21.44
N PRO A 551 -14.69 11.54 21.95
CA PRO A 551 -16.10 11.89 21.92
C PRO A 551 -16.41 13.20 22.66
N GLY A 552 -16.94 14.19 21.94
CA GLY A 552 -17.17 15.54 22.47
C GLY A 552 -15.95 16.46 22.40
N GLY A 553 -14.86 15.98 21.81
CA GLY A 553 -13.64 16.71 21.51
C GLY A 553 -13.03 17.39 22.72
N MET A 554 -12.49 18.58 22.46
CA MET A 554 -11.73 19.35 23.44
C MET A 554 -12.50 19.67 24.73
N ASP A 555 -13.79 20.00 24.60
CA ASP A 555 -14.62 20.38 25.75
C ASP A 555 -14.75 19.24 26.77
N ALA A 556 -14.77 17.99 26.29
CA ALA A 556 -14.81 16.80 27.14
C ALA A 556 -13.46 16.57 27.85
N LEU A 557 -12.35 16.72 27.13
CA LEU A 557 -10.99 16.58 27.67
C LEU A 557 -10.69 17.62 28.75
N ILE A 558 -10.97 18.90 28.49
CA ILE A 558 -10.75 19.98 29.45
C ILE A 558 -11.64 19.80 30.68
N ALA A 559 -12.88 19.37 30.50
CA ALA A 559 -13.78 19.08 31.63
C ALA A 559 -13.26 17.92 32.51
N ALA A 560 -12.59 16.92 31.92
CA ALA A 560 -11.98 15.81 32.64
C ALA A 560 -10.67 16.20 33.36
N GLY A 561 -9.86 17.10 32.78
CA GLY A 561 -8.60 17.60 33.35
C GLY A 561 -8.76 18.50 34.59
N VAL A 562 -9.91 19.18 34.73
CA VAL A 562 -10.24 19.92 35.96
C VAL A 562 -10.73 18.91 37.00
N GLN A 563 -9.82 18.41 37.85
CA GLN A 563 -10.17 17.72 39.10
C GLN A 563 -11.00 18.66 40.00
N VAL A 564 -12.30 18.78 39.74
CA VAL A 564 -13.25 19.35 40.68
C VAL A 564 -13.45 18.27 41.73
N PRO A 565 -13.06 18.48 43.00
CA PRO A 565 -13.43 17.54 44.05
C PRO A 565 -14.95 17.60 44.13
N GLU A 566 -15.65 16.56 43.66
CA GLU A 566 -17.07 16.45 43.90
C GLU A 566 -17.26 16.51 45.43
N PRO A 567 -18.05 17.47 45.97
CA PRO A 567 -18.54 17.28 47.31
C PRO A 567 -19.43 16.04 47.22
N SER A 568 -18.91 14.90 47.69
CA SER A 568 -19.63 13.63 47.73
C SER A 568 -21.11 13.88 48.00
N SER A 569 -22.03 13.24 47.28
CA SER A 569 -23.46 13.47 47.45
C SER A 569 -23.87 13.33 48.93
N ILE A 570 -23.11 12.56 49.71
CA ILE A 570 -23.16 12.44 51.17
C ILE A 570 -22.92 13.78 51.90
N ALA A 571 -21.94 14.59 51.52
CA ALA A 571 -21.70 15.92 52.08
C ALA A 571 -22.85 16.90 51.77
N LEU A 572 -23.40 16.85 50.56
CA LEU A 572 -24.59 17.62 50.17
C LEU A 572 -25.85 17.17 50.93
N PHE A 573 -26.05 15.87 51.11
CA PHE A 573 -27.12 15.31 51.94
C PHE A 573 -26.91 15.58 53.44
N ALA A 574 -25.67 15.63 53.93
CA ALA A 574 -25.35 15.96 55.31
C ALA A 574 -25.60 17.44 55.60
N ILE A 575 -25.27 18.33 54.66
CA ILE A 575 -25.56 19.77 54.77
C ILE A 575 -27.06 20.02 54.63
N ALA A 576 -27.74 19.42 53.66
CA ALA A 576 -29.19 19.50 53.51
C ALA A 576 -29.93 18.91 54.73
N GLY A 577 -29.42 17.81 55.29
CA GLY A 577 -29.92 17.18 56.51
C GLY A 577 -29.69 18.02 57.76
N ALA A 578 -28.53 18.68 57.88
CA ALA A 578 -28.21 19.59 58.98
C ALA A 578 -29.07 20.86 58.94
N VAL A 579 -29.35 21.39 57.74
CA VAL A 579 -30.27 22.53 57.54
C VAL A 579 -31.72 22.11 57.85
N ALA A 580 -32.15 20.92 57.40
CA ALA A 580 -33.49 20.39 57.69
C ALA A 580 -33.71 20.09 59.19
N PHE A 581 -32.68 19.66 59.92
CA PHE A 581 -32.74 19.45 61.37
C PHE A 581 -32.63 20.75 62.18
N GLY A 582 -31.88 21.74 61.69
CA GLY A 582 -31.75 23.06 62.32
C GLY A 582 -33.02 23.92 62.26
N VAL A 583 -33.85 23.74 61.24
CA VAL A 583 -35.07 24.55 61.01
C VAL A 583 -36.29 24.08 61.79
N ARG A 584 -36.22 22.96 62.54
CA ARG A 584 -37.34 22.48 63.36
C ARG A 584 -37.66 23.35 64.59
N ARG A 585 -36.92 24.43 64.83
CA ARG A 585 -37.20 25.42 65.87
C ARG A 585 -37.05 26.86 65.37
N ARG A 586 -38.02 27.34 64.57
CA ARG A 586 -38.72 28.63 64.76
C ARG A 586 -39.60 28.93 63.56
N ARG A 587 -40.88 29.22 63.84
CA ARG A 587 -41.89 29.55 62.84
C ARG A 587 -41.80 31.04 62.45
N HIS A 588 -42.00 31.30 61.16
CA HIS A 588 -42.41 32.54 60.49
C HIS A 588 -41.31 33.55 60.02
N ILE A 589 -41.37 33.78 58.70
CA ILE A 589 -40.82 34.88 57.88
C ILE A 589 -39.30 34.86 57.61
N ALA A 590 -38.89 34.03 56.62
CA ALA A 590 -37.83 34.30 55.64
C ALA A 590 -37.61 33.04 54.78
N ALA A 591 -38.46 32.80 53.79
CA ALA A 591 -38.33 31.66 52.85
C ALA A 591 -38.30 32.13 51.38
N MET A 592 -37.75 33.32 51.11
CA MET A 592 -37.62 33.86 49.75
C MET A 592 -36.24 34.47 49.43
N VAL A 593 -35.20 34.26 50.24
CA VAL A 593 -33.87 34.89 49.98
C VAL A 593 -32.66 33.94 50.11
N ALA A 594 -32.85 32.63 50.36
CA ALA A 594 -31.72 31.69 50.51
C ALA A 594 -31.74 30.51 49.51
N MET A 595 -32.44 30.67 48.38
CA MET A 595 -32.55 29.64 47.33
C MET A 595 -32.29 30.25 45.93
N LEU A 596 -31.46 31.29 45.88
CA LEU A 596 -31.10 32.03 44.67
C LEU A 596 -29.61 32.44 44.66
N GLY A 597 -28.78 31.82 45.51
CA GLY A 597 -27.42 32.29 45.78
C GLY A 597 -26.28 31.33 45.44
N PHE A 598 -26.52 30.09 45.02
CA PHE A 598 -25.44 29.17 44.68
C PHE A 598 -25.86 28.23 43.55
N LEU A 599 -24.94 28.07 42.59
CA LEU A 599 -24.99 27.25 41.37
C LEU A 599 -25.64 27.91 40.14
N ALA A 600 -25.19 29.13 39.85
CA ALA A 600 -24.67 29.38 38.52
C ALA A 600 -23.17 29.68 38.72
N VAL A 601 -22.36 28.63 38.75
CA VAL A 601 -20.99 28.81 38.26
C VAL A 601 -21.23 29.15 36.79
N PRO A 602 -20.87 30.34 36.30
CA PRO A 602 -20.82 30.49 34.86
C PRO A 602 -19.83 29.42 34.43
N ALA A 603 -20.26 28.47 33.59
CA ALA A 603 -19.35 27.98 32.59
C ALA A 603 -18.82 29.26 31.94
N LEU A 604 -17.63 29.69 32.35
CA LEU A 604 -16.85 30.63 31.59
C LEU A 604 -16.50 29.80 30.36
N SER A 605 -17.42 29.73 29.40
CA SER A 605 -16.99 29.67 28.01
C SER A 605 -16.18 30.95 27.85
N GLN A 606 -14.87 30.85 28.07
CA GLN A 606 -13.99 31.80 27.42
C GLN A 606 -14.32 31.61 25.96
N ALA A 607 -15.00 32.59 25.37
CA ALA A 607 -15.07 32.66 23.93
C ALA A 607 -13.60 32.68 23.50
N GLN A 608 -13.12 31.55 23.00
CA GLN A 608 -11.79 31.45 22.45
C GLN A 608 -11.75 32.48 21.33
N SER A 609 -10.80 33.41 21.45
CA SER A 609 -10.62 34.44 20.45
C SER A 609 -9.99 33.76 19.25
N MET A 610 -10.75 33.51 18.19
CA MET A 610 -10.16 33.26 16.88
C MET A 610 -9.14 34.35 16.59
N GLN A 611 -8.01 33.97 15.99
CA GLN A 611 -7.02 34.92 15.52
C GLN A 611 -7.66 35.81 14.43
N ASN A 612 -7.54 37.13 14.57
CA ASN A 612 -8.22 38.04 13.64
C ASN A 612 -7.40 38.25 12.36
N PHE A 613 -7.94 37.81 11.23
CA PHE A 613 -7.36 38.05 9.91
C PHE A 613 -8.26 38.93 9.05
N SER A 614 -7.66 39.76 8.20
CA SER A 614 -8.36 40.57 7.23
C SER A 614 -7.62 40.62 5.89
N VAL A 615 -8.35 40.58 4.78
CA VAL A 615 -7.75 40.68 3.44
C VAL A 615 -7.19 42.08 3.21
N VAL A 616 -5.99 42.14 2.61
CA VAL A 616 -5.32 43.40 2.28
C VAL A 616 -5.43 43.69 0.78
N GLY A 617 -5.83 44.92 0.47
CA GLY A 617 -5.95 45.41 -0.90
C GLY A 617 -7.19 44.88 -1.62
N SER A 618 -7.35 45.29 -2.88
CA SER A 618 -8.35 44.69 -3.78
C SER A 618 -7.75 43.49 -4.51
N THR A 619 -8.58 42.69 -5.18
CA THR A 619 -8.14 41.67 -6.13
C THR A 619 -7.11 42.26 -7.11
N PRO A 620 -5.87 41.74 -7.14
CA PRO A 620 -4.81 42.29 -7.97
C PRO A 620 -5.03 41.93 -9.43
N THR A 621 -4.45 42.72 -10.34
CA THR A 621 -4.28 42.24 -11.72
C THR A 621 -3.09 41.29 -11.77
N THR A 622 -3.26 40.13 -12.40
CA THR A 622 -2.23 39.09 -12.43
C THR A 622 -1.53 39.01 -13.80
N SER A 623 -0.29 38.51 -13.81
CA SER A 623 0.43 38.12 -15.02
C SER A 623 1.46 37.03 -14.72
N ILE A 624 1.89 36.29 -15.74
CA ILE A 624 2.86 35.19 -15.66
C ILE A 624 3.95 35.34 -16.72
N PRO A 625 5.13 34.72 -16.55
CA PRO A 625 6.13 34.60 -17.60
C PRO A 625 5.57 33.96 -18.88
N ALA A 626 6.08 34.39 -20.04
CA ALA A 626 5.56 33.97 -21.35
C ALA A 626 5.73 32.46 -21.63
N ASP A 627 6.72 31.83 -21.02
CA ASP A 627 7.00 30.40 -21.07
C ASP A 627 6.12 29.56 -20.12
N GLN A 628 5.40 30.20 -19.20
CA GLN A 628 4.42 29.56 -18.31
C GLN A 628 2.98 29.66 -18.82
N ALA A 629 2.74 30.37 -19.92
CA ALA A 629 1.40 30.56 -20.48
C ALA A 629 0.83 29.24 -21.05
N ASN A 630 -0.37 28.86 -20.59
CA ASN A 630 -1.15 27.80 -21.20
C ASN A 630 -2.03 28.36 -22.33
N GLU A 631 -2.39 27.53 -23.32
CA GLU A 631 -3.35 27.89 -24.37
C GLU A 631 -4.82 27.69 -23.91
N ASN A 632 -5.04 27.35 -22.63
CA ASN A 632 -6.35 26.96 -22.11
C ASN A 632 -6.98 28.10 -21.29
N GLU A 633 -8.04 28.73 -21.83
CA GLU A 633 -8.70 29.90 -21.25
C GLU A 633 -9.28 29.68 -19.83
N THR A 634 -9.36 28.44 -19.34
CA THR A 634 -9.96 28.09 -18.04
C THR A 634 -8.97 27.93 -16.87
N SER A 635 -7.67 28.16 -17.07
CA SER A 635 -6.63 27.82 -16.07
C SER A 635 -5.59 28.92 -15.87
N GLY A 636 -6.02 30.18 -15.93
CA GLY A 636 -5.16 31.37 -15.78
C GLY A 636 -4.94 31.79 -14.32
N PRO A 637 -3.90 32.60 -14.03
CA PRO A 637 -3.57 33.08 -12.68
C PRO A 637 -4.68 33.89 -11.99
N ASP A 638 -5.63 34.46 -12.75
CA ASP A 638 -6.80 35.13 -12.18
C ASP A 638 -7.72 34.19 -11.38
N ASN A 639 -7.64 32.88 -11.63
CA ASN A 639 -8.39 31.86 -10.89
C ASN A 639 -7.86 31.59 -9.47
N PHE A 640 -6.73 32.18 -9.08
CA PHE A 640 -6.34 32.22 -7.67
C PHE A 640 -7.22 33.15 -6.85
N PHE A 641 -8.04 33.97 -7.50
CA PHE A 641 -8.80 35.00 -6.83
C PHE A 641 -10.30 34.83 -7.02
N ASP A 642 -10.92 34.04 -6.15
CA ASP A 642 -12.37 33.87 -6.08
C ASP A 642 -12.95 34.79 -4.99
N ASP A 643 -13.84 35.70 -5.38
CA ASP A 643 -14.51 36.61 -4.45
C ASP A 643 -15.77 36.00 -3.82
N THR A 644 -16.13 34.75 -4.18
CA THR A 644 -17.34 34.06 -3.69
C THR A 644 -17.31 33.86 -2.17
N ILE A 645 -16.13 33.84 -1.56
CA ILE A 645 -15.93 33.65 -0.11
C ILE A 645 -15.83 34.96 0.70
N LEU A 646 -15.94 36.12 0.04
CA LEU A 646 -15.84 37.45 0.67
C LEU A 646 -17.22 38.12 0.82
N ASP A 647 -17.42 38.96 1.83
CA ASP A 647 -18.65 39.76 2.00
C ASP A 647 -18.52 41.09 1.27
N ASP A 648 -19.58 41.89 1.32
CA ASP A 648 -19.60 43.27 0.84
C ASP A 648 -19.07 44.22 1.96
N PRO A 649 -17.78 44.09 2.35
CA PRO A 649 -16.71 45.00 1.92
C PRO A 649 -15.35 44.30 1.63
N GLY A 650 -15.32 42.99 1.38
CA GLY A 650 -14.10 42.22 1.11
C GLY A 650 -13.47 41.61 2.37
N GLN A 651 -14.23 41.41 3.45
CA GLN A 651 -13.78 40.66 4.62
C GLN A 651 -14.00 39.17 4.38
N VAL A 652 -13.19 38.35 5.04
CA VAL A 652 -13.36 36.89 5.04
C VAL A 652 -14.65 36.57 5.81
N VAL A 653 -15.65 36.00 5.13
CA VAL A 653 -16.99 35.71 5.71
C VAL A 653 -17.06 34.31 6.28
N PHE A 654 -16.32 33.42 5.64
CA PHE A 654 -16.20 32.03 6.04
C PHE A 654 -15.03 31.87 6.99
N ASP A 655 -15.10 30.82 7.80
CA ASP A 655 -14.10 30.59 8.83
C ASP A 655 -12.85 29.97 8.17
N LEU A 656 -11.69 30.61 8.39
CA LEU A 656 -10.39 30.05 8.04
C LEU A 656 -10.30 28.66 8.70
N PHE A 657 -9.61 27.70 8.09
CA PHE A 657 -9.56 26.31 8.57
C PHE A 657 -10.83 25.46 8.39
N SER A 658 -12.00 26.04 8.08
CA SER A 658 -13.24 25.25 7.82
C SER A 658 -13.71 25.27 6.36
N THR A 659 -13.21 26.21 5.56
CA THR A 659 -13.66 26.38 4.18
C THR A 659 -12.91 25.41 3.28
N ASP A 660 -13.52 24.26 2.99
CA ASP A 660 -13.04 23.28 2.02
C ASP A 660 -13.69 23.52 0.65
N TYR A 661 -12.88 23.72 -0.38
CA TYR A 661 -13.35 23.91 -1.76
C TYR A 661 -13.92 22.66 -2.42
N ASN A 662 -13.76 21.47 -1.80
CA ASN A 662 -14.42 20.24 -2.22
C ASN A 662 -15.79 20.02 -1.57
N ASP A 663 -16.18 20.83 -0.57
CA ASP A 663 -17.45 20.65 0.14
C ASP A 663 -18.64 20.86 -0.83
N PRO A 664 -19.45 19.81 -1.10
CA PRO A 664 -20.60 19.92 -2.00
C PRO A 664 -21.74 20.77 -1.43
N GLU A 665 -21.77 21.04 -0.11
CA GLU A 665 -22.73 21.96 0.51
C GLU A 665 -22.37 23.41 0.24
N LEU A 666 -21.07 23.75 0.30
CA LEU A 666 -20.56 25.08 -0.04
C LEU A 666 -20.55 25.30 -1.56
N PHE A 667 -20.19 24.28 -2.34
CA PHE A 667 -20.02 24.34 -3.79
C PHE A 667 -20.86 23.28 -4.54
N PRO A 668 -22.20 23.40 -4.54
CA PRO A 668 -23.11 22.37 -5.07
C PRO A 668 -23.04 22.16 -6.59
N THR A 669 -22.39 23.06 -7.33
CA THR A 669 -22.13 22.92 -8.78
C THR A 669 -20.77 22.32 -9.10
N GLY A 670 -20.04 21.86 -8.09
CA GLY A 670 -18.63 21.48 -8.16
C GLY A 670 -17.69 22.65 -7.80
N PRO A 671 -16.40 22.35 -7.55
CA PRO A 671 -15.41 23.35 -7.16
C PRO A 671 -15.27 24.45 -8.24
N PRO A 672 -14.94 25.69 -7.85
CA PRO A 672 -14.71 26.79 -8.77
C PRO A 672 -13.49 26.54 -9.67
N ALA A 673 -13.37 27.36 -10.71
CA ALA A 673 -12.21 27.29 -11.61
C ALA A 673 -10.93 27.58 -10.81
N GLN A 674 -9.92 26.73 -10.98
CA GLN A 674 -8.65 26.80 -10.25
C GLN A 674 -7.51 27.25 -11.17
N TYR A 675 -6.42 27.75 -10.57
CA TYR A 675 -5.17 27.89 -11.31
C TYR A 675 -4.51 26.52 -11.50
N ALA A 676 -3.96 26.27 -12.68
CA ALA A 676 -3.15 25.08 -12.95
C ALA A 676 -2.06 25.42 -13.97
N GLY A 677 -0.81 25.47 -13.51
CA GLY A 677 0.36 25.65 -14.36
C GLY A 677 0.76 24.35 -15.09
N LEU A 678 1.36 24.50 -16.28
CA LEU A 678 1.88 23.37 -17.06
C LEU A 678 3.37 23.10 -16.78
N GLY A 679 3.74 21.83 -16.72
CA GLY A 679 5.13 21.36 -16.53
C GLY A 679 5.64 21.46 -15.09
N VAL A 680 6.72 20.72 -14.79
CA VAL A 680 7.25 20.49 -13.44
C VAL A 680 8.02 21.65 -12.83
N GLU A 681 8.40 22.65 -13.63
CA GLU A 681 9.18 23.79 -13.19
C GLU A 681 8.39 24.71 -12.24
N PRO A 682 9.01 25.40 -11.28
CA PRO A 682 8.33 26.36 -10.40
C PRO A 682 7.48 27.39 -11.15
N LYS A 683 6.31 27.74 -10.62
CA LYS A 683 5.42 28.77 -11.23
C LYS A 683 5.67 30.12 -10.61
N VAL A 684 5.66 31.16 -11.44
CA VAL A 684 5.83 32.54 -11.01
C VAL A 684 4.60 33.34 -11.38
N VAL A 685 3.98 33.99 -10.40
CA VAL A 685 2.84 34.87 -10.57
C VAL A 685 3.24 36.28 -10.16
N PHE A 686 2.98 37.25 -11.03
CA PHE A 686 3.13 38.67 -10.72
C PHE A 686 1.77 39.30 -10.45
N LEU A 687 1.67 40.04 -9.36
CA LEU A 687 0.46 40.67 -8.86
C LEU A 687 0.67 42.19 -8.81
N ASP A 688 -0.25 42.97 -9.38
CA ASP A 688 -0.33 44.43 -9.19
C ASP A 688 -1.61 44.78 -8.45
N TYR A 689 -1.47 45.22 -7.19
CA TYR A 689 -2.58 45.63 -6.33
C TYR A 689 -3.11 47.04 -6.64
N GLY A 690 -2.56 47.74 -7.63
CA GLY A 690 -2.92 49.10 -8.02
C GLY A 690 -2.46 50.19 -7.04
N SER A 691 -2.20 49.83 -5.79
CA SER A 691 -1.65 50.67 -4.72
C SER A 691 -0.77 49.84 -3.79
N SER A 692 0.09 50.48 -2.99
CA SER A 692 0.92 49.77 -2.02
C SER A 692 0.05 49.13 -0.94
N VAL A 693 0.25 47.84 -0.72
CA VAL A 693 -0.33 47.06 0.37
C VAL A 693 0.74 46.74 1.41
N THR A 694 0.31 46.42 2.63
CA THR A 694 1.15 45.89 3.71
C THR A 694 0.48 44.65 4.27
N ALA A 695 1.18 43.52 4.26
CA ALA A 695 0.68 42.23 4.70
C ALA A 695 1.76 41.52 5.52
N ASN A 696 1.33 40.79 6.54
CA ASN A 696 2.19 39.95 7.38
C ASN A 696 1.81 38.46 7.28
N TRP A 697 0.71 38.14 6.58
CA TRP A 697 0.26 36.79 6.31
C TRP A 697 -0.22 36.67 4.85
N PHE A 698 -0.41 35.44 4.40
CA PHE A 698 -1.25 35.12 3.24
C PHE A 698 -2.13 33.92 3.57
N MET A 699 -3.20 33.73 2.82
CA MET A 699 -3.97 32.48 2.84
C MET A 699 -3.86 31.77 1.51
N TYR A 700 -3.94 30.45 1.55
CA TYR A 700 -3.90 29.60 0.38
C TYR A 700 -4.75 28.35 0.59
N ALA A 701 -5.45 27.93 -0.46
CA ALA A 701 -6.12 26.64 -0.54
C ALA A 701 -5.48 25.82 -1.67
N GLN A 702 -4.84 24.72 -1.29
CA GLN A 702 -4.19 23.77 -2.19
C GLN A 702 -5.24 23.08 -3.08
N ARG A 703 -4.82 22.54 -4.24
CA ARG A 703 -5.70 21.75 -5.09
C ARG A 703 -5.73 20.30 -4.60
N SER A 704 -6.92 19.78 -4.31
CA SER A 704 -7.18 18.35 -4.23
C SER A 704 -7.35 17.75 -5.64
N GLY A 705 -6.50 16.80 -6.00
CA GLY A 705 -6.57 16.07 -7.27
C GLY A 705 -7.29 14.73 -7.14
N ALA A 706 -7.76 14.15 -8.24
CA ALA A 706 -8.40 12.82 -8.29
C ALA A 706 -7.48 11.63 -7.91
N ILE A 707 -6.25 11.91 -7.49
CA ILE A 707 -5.24 10.96 -7.00
C ILE A 707 -4.74 11.56 -5.68
N THR A 708 -4.72 10.77 -4.60
CA THR A 708 -4.38 11.20 -3.23
C THR A 708 -2.93 11.69 -3.07
N THR A 709 -2.07 11.45 -4.06
CA THR A 709 -0.64 11.85 -4.13
C THR A 709 -0.35 12.90 -5.22
N ALA A 710 -1.29 13.80 -5.51
CA ALA A 710 -1.18 14.78 -6.60
C ALA A 710 -0.56 16.13 -6.18
N ASP A 711 0.40 16.62 -6.98
CA ASP A 711 0.71 18.04 -7.28
C ASP A 711 0.66 19.05 -6.10
N ARG A 712 1.52 18.87 -5.09
CA ARG A 712 1.51 19.66 -3.84
C ARG A 712 2.46 20.85 -3.88
N VAL A 713 2.03 22.05 -3.44
CA VAL A 713 2.96 23.18 -3.28
C VAL A 713 3.67 23.06 -1.94
N GLY A 714 4.99 22.82 -1.97
CA GLY A 714 5.82 22.69 -0.77
C GLY A 714 6.53 23.99 -0.37
N MET A 715 6.59 24.99 -1.25
CA MET A 715 7.27 26.26 -0.90
C MET A 715 6.71 27.46 -1.66
N PHE A 716 6.64 28.58 -0.93
CA PHE A 716 6.25 29.90 -1.42
C PHE A 716 7.39 30.89 -1.21
N GLU A 717 7.74 31.64 -2.25
CA GLU A 717 8.72 32.72 -2.16
C GLU A 717 8.10 34.02 -2.66
N PHE A 718 8.29 35.11 -1.91
CA PHE A 718 7.67 36.40 -2.18
C PHE A 718 8.69 37.52 -2.33
N TRP A 719 8.45 38.41 -3.30
CA TRP A 719 9.15 39.69 -3.45
C TRP A 719 8.14 40.83 -3.52
N PHE A 720 8.38 41.88 -2.74
CA PHE A 720 7.53 43.06 -2.64
C PHE A 720 8.26 44.28 -3.21
N SER A 721 7.58 45.05 -4.06
CA SER A 721 8.17 46.24 -4.67
C SER A 721 7.14 47.33 -4.94
N ASN A 722 7.58 48.58 -4.88
CA ASN A 722 6.82 49.74 -5.37
C ASN A 722 7.13 50.07 -6.83
N THR A 723 7.98 49.27 -7.48
CA THR A 723 8.35 49.34 -8.90
C THR A 723 7.98 48.02 -9.57
N ASP A 724 7.36 48.11 -10.73
CA ASP A 724 6.97 46.93 -11.53
C ASP A 724 8.17 46.04 -11.84
N PHE A 725 8.01 44.73 -11.64
CA PHE A 725 9.01 43.70 -11.96
C PHE A 725 9.14 43.46 -13.48
N GLY A 726 8.16 43.90 -14.28
CA GLY A 726 8.20 43.79 -15.74
C GLY A 726 8.13 42.34 -16.24
N GLY A 727 7.53 41.43 -15.47
CA GLY A 727 7.40 40.01 -15.81
C GLY A 727 8.67 39.19 -15.64
N VAL A 728 9.68 39.71 -14.92
CA VAL A 728 10.94 39.00 -14.65
C VAL A 728 11.14 38.89 -13.14
N LEU A 729 11.42 37.68 -12.66
CA LEU A 729 11.70 37.44 -11.26
C LEU A 729 12.98 38.18 -10.82
N PRO A 730 13.00 38.84 -9.66
CA PRO A 730 14.22 39.48 -9.14
C PRO A 730 15.38 38.49 -8.96
N SER A 731 16.61 38.98 -9.10
CA SER A 731 17.82 38.21 -8.76
C SER A 731 18.25 38.36 -7.30
N SER A 732 17.53 39.18 -6.52
CA SER A 732 17.72 39.28 -5.07
C SER A 732 17.04 38.12 -4.37
N ASP A 733 17.48 37.84 -3.14
CA ASP A 733 16.78 36.90 -2.28
C ASP A 733 15.31 37.33 -2.07
N PRO A 734 14.39 36.38 -1.85
CA PRO A 734 13.00 36.67 -1.50
C PRO A 734 12.92 37.52 -0.21
N ASP A 735 11.90 38.38 -0.13
CA ASP A 735 11.59 39.11 1.10
C ASP A 735 10.94 38.20 2.16
N SER A 736 10.29 37.11 1.71
CA SER A 736 9.71 36.06 2.55
C SER A 736 9.80 34.71 1.85
N VAL A 737 10.10 33.66 2.63
CA VAL A 737 10.06 32.26 2.22
C VAL A 737 9.18 31.51 3.22
N VAL A 738 8.26 30.70 2.70
CA VAL A 738 7.43 29.81 3.51
C VAL A 738 7.58 28.41 2.96
N GLU A 739 8.19 27.54 3.76
CA GLU A 739 8.37 26.13 3.46
C GLU A 739 7.29 25.33 4.19
N LEU A 740 6.71 24.38 3.47
CA LEU A 740 5.77 23.37 3.97
C LEU A 740 6.46 22.04 3.78
N LEU A 741 6.52 21.28 4.86
CA LEU A 741 7.11 19.96 4.82
C LEU A 741 6.26 19.04 3.91
N PRO A 742 6.85 17.99 3.32
CA PRO A 742 6.10 17.06 2.47
C PRO A 742 4.98 16.31 3.19
N ASP A 743 5.15 16.08 4.50
CA ASP A 743 4.23 15.44 5.43
C ASP A 743 3.09 16.38 5.91
N ASP A 744 3.33 17.69 5.91
CA ASP A 744 2.38 18.71 6.38
C ASP A 744 0.95 18.48 5.85
N SER A 745 0.03 18.11 6.74
CA SER A 745 -1.36 17.81 6.37
C SER A 745 -2.06 18.99 5.66
N ARG A 746 -1.53 20.21 5.82
CA ARG A 746 -2.09 21.41 5.22
C ARG A 746 -1.95 21.46 3.69
N ILE A 747 -1.11 20.61 3.11
CA ILE A 747 -0.93 20.48 1.66
C ILE A 747 -1.67 19.28 1.03
N VAL A 748 -2.50 18.56 1.81
CA VAL A 748 -3.19 17.34 1.34
C VAL A 748 -4.64 17.56 0.89
N ASP A 749 -5.28 18.63 1.34
CA ASP A 749 -6.70 18.93 1.07
C ASP A 749 -6.90 20.29 0.36
N SER A 750 -8.15 20.68 0.12
CA SER A 750 -8.51 21.99 -0.46
C SER A 750 -9.01 22.99 0.59
N THR A 751 -8.59 22.84 1.86
CA THR A 751 -9.01 23.72 2.95
C THR A 751 -8.19 25.00 2.96
N LEU A 752 -8.88 26.14 3.12
CA LEU A 752 -8.25 27.46 3.20
C LEU A 752 -7.52 27.65 4.54
N ARG A 753 -6.21 27.95 4.48
CA ARG A 753 -5.37 28.14 5.67
C ARG A 753 -4.48 29.39 5.59
N PRO A 754 -4.17 30.05 6.73
CA PRO A 754 -3.24 31.17 6.80
C PRO A 754 -1.78 30.72 7.03
N TYR A 755 -0.85 31.46 6.43
CA TYR A 755 0.61 31.26 6.51
C TYR A 755 1.31 32.60 6.75
N THR A 756 2.28 32.64 7.66
CA THR A 756 2.99 33.89 8.03
C THR A 756 4.01 34.27 6.94
N LEU A 757 4.17 35.58 6.70
CA LEU A 757 5.24 36.15 5.86
C LEU A 757 6.50 36.54 6.66
N GLY A 758 6.59 36.11 7.93
CA GLY A 758 7.72 36.41 8.81
C GLY A 758 7.84 37.90 9.18
N GLY A 759 6.72 38.62 9.20
CA GLY A 759 6.61 40.04 9.52
C GLY A 759 6.01 40.88 8.40
N ASP A 760 5.92 42.20 8.63
CA ASP A 760 5.29 43.13 7.68
C ASP A 760 6.09 43.25 6.37
N GLN A 761 5.47 42.86 5.27
CA GLN A 761 5.95 43.04 3.90
C GLN A 761 5.12 44.11 3.19
N SER A 762 5.76 44.99 2.41
CA SER A 762 5.06 46.14 1.80
C SER A 762 5.48 46.42 0.37
N GLY A 763 4.50 46.49 -0.52
CA GLY A 763 4.72 46.77 -1.95
C GLY A 763 3.40 46.93 -2.70
N ARG A 764 3.45 47.53 -3.89
CA ARG A 764 2.32 47.53 -4.84
C ARG A 764 2.35 46.29 -5.72
N TYR A 765 3.56 45.93 -6.15
CA TYR A 765 3.84 44.78 -7.01
C TYR A 765 4.36 43.65 -6.14
N VAL A 766 3.82 42.46 -6.31
CA VAL A 766 4.25 41.24 -5.64
C VAL A 766 4.61 40.20 -6.70
N ALA A 767 5.80 39.61 -6.60
CA ALA A 767 6.13 38.39 -7.33
C ALA A 767 6.05 37.23 -6.35
N MET A 768 5.36 36.16 -6.73
CA MET A 768 5.25 34.93 -5.96
C MET A 768 5.80 33.79 -6.79
N ARG A 769 6.69 32.97 -6.23
CA ARG A 769 7.15 31.71 -6.81
C ARG A 769 6.61 30.53 -5.98
N LEU A 770 5.99 29.58 -6.67
CA LEU A 770 5.42 28.35 -6.13
C LEU A 770 6.30 27.18 -6.56
N THR A 771 6.85 26.44 -5.59
CA THR A 771 7.68 25.26 -5.82
C THR A 771 6.97 24.02 -5.29
N VAL A 772 7.12 22.92 -6.02
CA VAL A 772 6.36 21.69 -5.81
C VAL A 772 7.09 20.76 -4.86
N SER A 773 6.38 20.18 -3.90
CA SER A 773 6.87 19.07 -3.08
C SER A 773 6.67 17.72 -3.79
N GLU A 774 5.52 17.50 -4.44
CA GLU A 774 5.19 16.23 -5.12
C GLU A 774 4.50 16.41 -6.48
N ILE A 775 4.79 15.52 -7.45
CA ILE A 775 4.32 15.64 -8.85
C ILE A 775 3.65 14.35 -9.33
N SER A 776 2.43 14.46 -9.86
CA SER A 776 1.78 13.40 -10.62
C SER A 776 2.22 13.43 -12.10
N GLY A 777 2.43 12.27 -12.71
CA GLY A 777 3.07 12.08 -14.02
C GLY A 777 2.88 13.19 -15.08
N GLY A 778 3.93 13.98 -15.30
CA GLY A 778 4.39 14.46 -16.60
C GLY A 778 3.60 15.49 -17.42
N VAL A 779 2.41 16.00 -17.04
CA VAL A 779 1.68 16.94 -17.93
C VAL A 779 1.07 18.21 -17.31
N GLY A 780 1.18 18.47 -16.00
CA GLY A 780 0.90 19.79 -15.40
C GLY A 780 0.39 19.72 -13.97
N ASN A 781 1.03 20.49 -13.06
CA ASN A 781 1.09 20.08 -11.65
C ASN A 781 1.25 21.17 -10.58
N ILE A 782 0.89 22.44 -10.84
CA ILE A 782 1.06 23.49 -9.83
C ILE A 782 -0.14 24.44 -9.81
N GLY A 783 -0.92 24.46 -8.72
CA GLY A 783 -1.97 25.45 -8.52
C GLY A 783 -3.02 25.07 -7.48
N GLY A 784 -3.87 26.03 -7.10
CA GLY A 784 -4.86 25.93 -6.02
C GLY A 784 -6.12 26.74 -6.31
N HIS A 785 -7.04 26.79 -5.34
CA HIS A 785 -8.35 27.42 -5.49
C HIS A 785 -8.36 28.91 -5.11
N GLU A 786 -7.62 29.31 -4.08
CA GLU A 786 -7.73 30.65 -3.50
C GLU A 786 -6.40 31.13 -2.92
N PHE A 787 -6.07 32.39 -3.14
CA PHE A 787 -4.92 33.08 -2.56
C PHE A 787 -5.27 34.54 -2.20
N ARG A 788 -4.95 34.99 -0.97
CA ARG A 788 -5.00 36.41 -0.59
C ARG A 788 -3.87 36.78 0.35
N LEU A 789 -3.37 38.01 0.22
CA LEU A 789 -2.56 38.63 1.27
C LEU A 789 -3.44 39.09 2.42
N LEU A 790 -2.96 38.89 3.64
CA LEU A 790 -3.69 39.12 4.87
C LEU A 790 -2.92 40.06 5.82
N ASP A 791 -3.69 40.85 6.57
CA ASP A 791 -3.27 41.54 7.80
C ASP A 791 -3.84 40.73 8.96
N GLY A 792 -2.96 40.16 9.77
CA GLY A 792 -3.27 39.26 10.86
C GLY A 792 -2.49 39.59 12.14
N PRO A 793 -2.59 38.74 13.17
CA PRO A 793 -1.84 38.92 14.41
C PRO A 793 -0.33 38.91 14.16
N SER A 794 0.45 39.56 15.02
CA SER A 794 1.91 39.48 14.90
C SER A 794 2.41 38.07 15.24
N ASP A 795 3.54 37.66 14.65
CA ASP A 795 4.11 36.33 14.83
C ASP A 795 4.42 35.96 16.29
N VAL A 796 4.19 34.68 16.61
CA VAL A 796 4.96 34.01 17.67
C VAL A 796 6.36 33.79 17.14
N VAL A 797 7.37 34.13 17.93
CA VAL A 797 8.75 34.04 17.48
C VAL A 797 9.52 32.99 18.25
N LEU A 798 10.19 32.11 17.50
CA LEU A 798 11.29 31.28 17.96
C LEU A 798 12.60 32.02 17.65
N ASP A 799 13.23 32.61 18.66
CA ASP A 799 14.57 33.18 18.51
C ASP A 799 15.61 32.06 18.73
N VAL A 800 16.53 31.92 17.78
CA VAL A 800 17.61 30.92 17.78
C VAL A 800 18.95 31.63 17.87
N ASN A 801 19.79 31.28 18.85
CA ASN A 801 21.13 31.82 18.98
C ASN A 801 22.17 30.85 18.41
N ARG A 802 22.67 31.16 17.21
CA ARG A 802 23.67 30.35 16.48
C ARG A 802 24.98 30.10 17.23
N THR A 803 25.28 30.93 18.24
CA THR A 803 26.54 30.86 18.97
C THR A 803 26.45 30.01 20.24
N THR A 804 25.25 29.76 20.75
CA THR A 804 25.06 29.09 22.06
C THR A 804 24.03 27.98 22.05
N GLY A 805 23.47 27.62 20.88
CA GLY A 805 22.33 26.72 20.74
C GLY A 805 21.01 27.21 21.35
N GLU A 806 21.03 28.24 22.20
CA GLU A 806 19.85 28.72 22.95
C GLU A 806 18.69 29.08 22.02
N MET A 807 17.56 28.42 22.25
CA MET A 807 16.28 28.71 21.63
C MET A 807 15.31 29.30 22.66
N THR A 808 14.56 30.32 22.24
CA THR A 808 13.53 30.95 23.08
C THR A 808 12.25 31.24 22.32
N ILE A 809 11.10 31.04 22.95
CA ILE A 809 9.78 31.37 22.41
C ILE A 809 9.26 32.67 23.03
N ARG A 810 8.69 33.55 22.21
CA ARG A 810 8.06 34.81 22.67
C ARG A 810 6.82 35.20 21.86
N ASN A 811 5.96 35.98 22.50
CA ASN A 811 4.78 36.61 21.89
C ASN A 811 4.68 38.07 22.37
N ASN A 812 5.61 38.92 21.95
CA ASN A 812 5.76 40.30 22.47
C ASN A 812 5.89 41.37 21.39
N LEU A 813 5.56 41.05 20.14
CA LEU A 813 5.60 42.02 19.07
C LEU A 813 4.40 42.98 19.17
N ALA A 814 4.51 44.12 18.49
CA ALA A 814 3.38 45.05 18.39
C ALA A 814 2.29 44.38 17.53
N GLY A 815 1.06 44.31 18.03
CA GLY A 815 -0.03 43.58 17.36
C GLY A 815 -0.19 42.12 17.82
N SER A 816 0.58 41.67 18.82
CA SER A 816 0.40 40.35 19.43
C SER A 816 -1.01 40.19 20.01
N GLU A 817 -1.64 39.06 19.74
CA GLU A 817 -2.87 38.61 20.39
C GLU A 817 -2.56 37.49 21.40
N ASN A 818 -3.53 37.15 22.25
CA ASN A 818 -3.40 36.00 23.13
C ASN A 818 -3.55 34.72 22.31
N ILE A 819 -2.69 33.73 22.56
CA ILE A 819 -2.72 32.45 21.86
C ILE A 819 -3.07 31.35 22.85
N PHE A 820 -4.09 30.57 22.53
CA PHE A 820 -4.47 29.37 23.28
C PHE A 820 -3.71 28.19 22.69
N MET A 821 -2.58 27.85 23.29
CA MET A 821 -1.67 26.85 22.76
C MET A 821 -1.90 25.50 23.44
N LYS A 822 -1.90 24.44 22.63
CA LYS A 822 -1.99 23.05 23.09
C LYS A 822 -0.75 22.24 22.81
N ALA A 823 -0.16 22.41 21.64
CA ALA A 823 1.09 21.76 21.27
C ALA A 823 1.91 22.67 20.37
N TYR A 824 3.20 22.38 20.28
CA TYR A 824 4.08 22.94 19.26
C TYR A 824 5.11 21.91 18.81
N SER A 825 5.56 22.06 17.57
CA SER A 825 6.69 21.32 17.01
C SER A 825 7.76 22.28 16.48
N ILE A 826 9.01 21.83 16.52
CA ILE A 826 10.13 22.46 15.84
C ILE A 826 10.77 21.38 14.98
N ASP A 827 10.66 21.55 13.68
CA ASP A 827 11.10 20.60 12.67
C ASP A 827 12.38 21.12 11.99
N SER A 828 13.32 20.23 11.69
CA SER A 828 14.56 20.52 10.95
C SER A 828 14.86 19.40 9.97
N PRO A 829 14.48 19.54 8.69
CA PRO A 829 14.76 18.53 7.66
C PRO A 829 16.24 18.15 7.51
N GLY A 830 17.14 19.07 7.85
CA GLY A 830 18.58 18.92 7.83
C GLY A 830 19.20 18.42 9.14
N GLY A 831 18.39 18.09 10.15
CA GLY A 831 18.85 17.55 11.44
C GLY A 831 19.55 18.57 12.34
N GLY A 832 19.18 19.85 12.25
CA GLY A 832 19.78 20.98 12.95
C GLY A 832 19.40 21.12 14.43
N LEU A 833 18.74 20.13 15.03
CA LEU A 833 18.32 20.17 16.43
C LEU A 833 19.24 19.30 17.29
N ASP A 834 19.17 19.51 18.59
CA ASP A 834 19.81 18.68 19.61
C ASP A 834 18.76 18.35 20.68
N ALA A 835 18.17 17.16 20.59
CA ALA A 835 17.08 16.77 21.48
C ALA A 835 17.52 16.57 22.93
N ASP A 836 18.79 16.24 23.18
CA ASP A 836 19.32 16.07 24.54
C ASP A 836 19.37 17.40 25.31
N GLU A 837 19.48 18.53 24.60
CA GLU A 837 19.49 19.87 25.18
C GLU A 837 18.12 20.57 25.19
N PHE A 838 17.06 19.87 24.76
CA PHE A 838 15.68 20.37 24.77
C PHE A 838 15.07 20.28 26.18
N ASN A 839 14.60 21.43 26.69
CA ASN A 839 13.96 21.53 28.02
C ASN A 839 12.45 21.79 27.93
N GLY A 840 11.93 22.18 26.76
CA GLY A 840 10.53 22.54 26.56
C GLY A 840 10.05 23.75 27.36
N LEU A 841 8.74 23.96 27.37
CA LEU A 841 8.03 24.99 28.13
C LEU A 841 7.48 24.44 29.47
N ALA A 842 7.44 23.12 29.67
CA ALA A 842 6.95 22.50 30.88
C ALA A 842 7.55 23.12 32.16
N GLY A 843 6.67 23.63 33.03
CA GLY A 843 7.05 24.24 34.30
C GLY A 843 7.48 25.72 34.20
N ILE A 844 7.46 26.32 33.01
CA ILE A 844 7.84 27.72 32.79
C ILE A 844 6.59 28.62 32.77
N GLY A 845 6.55 29.59 33.68
CA GLY A 845 5.49 30.59 33.69
C GLY A 845 4.09 30.00 33.88
N ALA A 846 3.23 30.11 32.86
CA ALA A 846 1.87 29.56 32.87
C ALA A 846 1.79 28.10 32.37
N PHE A 847 2.87 27.59 31.79
CA PHE A 847 2.96 26.25 31.22
C PHE A 847 3.21 25.26 32.36
N THR A 848 2.15 24.59 32.82
CA THR A 848 2.24 23.65 33.94
C THR A 848 2.88 22.35 33.46
N ALA A 849 3.90 21.84 34.15
CA ALA A 849 4.51 20.55 33.82
C ALA A 849 3.54 19.38 34.09
N GLY A 850 3.46 18.44 33.15
CA GLY A 850 2.70 17.21 33.29
C GLY A 850 3.42 16.11 34.08
N ASN A 851 2.77 14.98 34.26
CA ASN A 851 3.29 13.81 34.99
C ASN A 851 3.26 12.50 34.18
N GLY A 852 3.04 12.60 32.86
CA GLY A 852 2.88 11.49 31.93
C GLY A 852 1.42 11.12 31.65
N SER A 853 0.45 11.74 32.32
CA SER A 853 -0.99 11.50 32.11
C SER A 853 -1.68 12.57 31.27
N GLY A 854 -0.92 13.47 30.65
CA GLY A 854 -1.46 14.56 29.83
C GLY A 854 -2.06 15.70 30.65
N ASN A 855 -1.84 15.74 31.96
CA ASN A 855 -2.39 16.75 32.87
C ASN A 855 -1.57 18.06 32.95
N GLY A 856 -0.58 18.20 32.07
CA GLY A 856 0.24 19.38 31.85
C GLY A 856 0.97 19.25 30.52
N TRP A 857 1.91 20.17 30.28
CA TRP A 857 2.86 20.13 29.17
C TRP A 857 3.85 18.98 29.36
N GLU A 858 3.97 18.16 28.33
CA GLU A 858 4.80 16.95 28.30
C GLU A 858 5.51 16.89 26.93
N SER A 859 6.82 16.69 26.96
CA SER A 859 7.64 16.49 25.75
C SER A 859 7.33 15.13 25.12
N GLY A 860 7.47 15.04 23.80
CA GLY A 860 7.38 13.79 23.07
C GLY A 860 8.56 12.88 23.39
N ASP A 861 8.29 11.62 23.71
CA ASP A 861 9.31 10.67 24.17
C ASP A 861 10.30 10.30 23.05
N MET A 862 9.99 10.62 21.79
CA MET A 862 10.87 10.40 20.63
C MET A 862 11.24 11.68 19.90
N SER A 863 11.13 12.84 20.56
CA SER A 863 11.78 14.06 20.08
C SER A 863 13.26 13.76 19.80
N ASN A 864 13.74 14.20 18.65
CA ASN A 864 15.05 13.87 18.09
C ASN A 864 15.65 15.08 17.36
N ASP A 865 16.82 14.89 16.75
CA ASP A 865 17.58 15.96 16.09
C ASP A 865 16.92 16.53 14.82
N SER A 866 15.83 15.89 14.34
CA SER A 866 15.00 16.37 13.23
C SER A 866 13.67 16.96 13.67
N ARG A 867 13.16 16.61 14.86
CA ARG A 867 11.86 17.11 15.36
C ARG A 867 11.82 17.16 16.88
N LEU A 868 11.49 18.32 17.43
CA LEU A 868 11.16 18.50 18.85
C LEU A 868 9.67 18.78 19.01
N MET A 869 9.02 18.11 19.95
CA MET A 869 7.58 18.30 20.16
C MET A 869 7.21 18.33 21.65
N GLU A 870 6.23 19.16 21.99
CA GLU A 870 5.64 19.23 23.32
C GLU A 870 4.14 19.53 23.24
N ALA A 871 3.35 18.88 24.09
CA ALA A 871 1.89 19.00 24.07
C ALA A 871 1.25 18.96 25.46
N TYR A 872 0.06 19.53 25.58
CA TYR A 872 -0.82 19.47 26.74
C TYR A 872 -2.16 18.85 26.36
N TYR A 873 -2.30 17.54 26.59
CA TYR A 873 -3.47 16.76 26.17
C TYR A 873 -4.78 17.18 26.87
N LEU A 874 -4.82 17.18 28.21
CA LEU A 874 -6.04 17.44 29.00
C LEU A 874 -6.36 18.93 29.22
N GLY A 875 -5.58 19.83 28.62
CA GLY A 875 -5.72 21.26 28.85
C GLY A 875 -5.13 22.12 27.74
N GLU A 876 -4.98 23.40 28.02
CA GLU A 876 -4.35 24.37 27.13
C GLU A 876 -3.65 25.43 27.98
N THR A 877 -2.79 26.24 27.37
CA THR A 877 -2.17 27.38 28.04
C THR A 877 -2.25 28.62 27.18
N THR A 878 -2.66 29.74 27.79
CA THR A 878 -2.66 31.02 27.10
C THR A 878 -1.25 31.63 27.08
N LEU A 879 -0.59 31.61 25.92
CA LEU A 879 0.58 32.44 25.65
C LEU A 879 0.11 33.88 25.44
N SER A 880 0.20 34.69 26.50
CA SER A 880 -0.37 36.04 26.52
C SER A 880 0.38 36.99 25.57
N ALA A 881 -0.36 37.93 24.98
CA ALA A 881 0.25 39.04 24.26
C ALA A 881 1.19 39.85 25.17
N GLY A 882 2.40 40.15 24.68
CA GLY A 882 3.46 40.78 25.45
C GLY A 882 4.39 39.81 26.20
N THR A 883 4.21 38.49 26.06
CA THR A 883 5.09 37.50 26.72
C THR A 883 6.51 37.58 26.18
N ALA A 884 7.45 37.94 27.07
CA ALA A 884 8.88 37.99 26.75
C ALA A 884 9.46 36.60 26.48
N ALA A 885 10.69 36.56 25.94
CA ALA A 885 11.42 35.33 25.63
C ALA A 885 11.48 34.36 26.82
N MET A 886 11.04 33.12 26.57
CA MET A 886 11.14 31.97 27.47
C MET A 886 12.07 30.95 26.82
N SER A 887 13.13 30.54 27.53
CA SER A 887 14.07 29.55 27.01
C SER A 887 13.46 28.16 27.00
N ILE A 888 13.67 27.43 25.91
CA ILE A 888 13.31 26.01 25.74
C ILE A 888 14.54 25.10 25.69
N GLY A 889 15.72 25.63 26.04
CA GLY A 889 16.99 24.91 26.00
C GLY A 889 17.94 25.37 24.90
N ALA A 890 19.11 24.73 24.85
CA ALA A 890 20.15 24.97 23.85
C ALA A 890 20.05 23.98 22.67
N ALA A 891 18.81 23.60 22.33
CA ALA A 891 18.49 22.52 21.40
C ALA A 891 18.69 22.84 19.91
N TYR A 892 19.44 23.89 19.57
CA TYR A 892 19.90 24.14 18.20
C TYR A 892 21.33 23.66 18.05
N ASN A 893 21.56 22.76 17.09
CA ASN A 893 22.87 22.20 16.84
C ASN A 893 23.77 23.23 16.15
N GLU A 894 24.58 23.91 16.95
CA GLU A 894 25.54 24.94 16.49
C GLU A 894 26.69 24.37 15.63
N VAL A 895 26.90 23.06 15.65
CA VAL A 895 27.90 22.40 14.80
C VAL A 895 27.37 22.22 13.39
N LEU A 896 26.14 21.70 13.24
CA LEU A 896 25.49 21.56 11.94
C LEU A 896 25.02 22.91 11.39
N ALA A 897 24.54 23.78 12.26
CA ALA A 897 24.11 25.15 11.96
C ALA A 897 23.22 25.27 10.71
N THR A 898 22.33 24.30 10.49
CA THR A 898 21.32 24.37 9.42
C THR A 898 20.31 25.46 9.77
N GLU A 899 19.89 26.27 8.80
CA GLU A 899 18.92 27.36 9.00
C GLU A 899 17.57 27.02 8.38
N ASP A 900 17.08 25.82 8.66
CA ASP A 900 15.90 25.19 8.06
C ASP A 900 14.80 24.87 9.08
N LEU A 901 14.88 25.44 10.29
CA LEU A 901 13.87 25.21 11.32
C LEU A 901 12.50 25.73 10.90
N ILE A 902 11.48 24.89 11.07
CA ILE A 902 10.08 25.23 10.94
C ILE A 902 9.43 25.10 12.32
N PHE A 903 8.82 26.18 12.79
CA PHE A 903 8.14 26.21 14.08
C PHE A 903 6.63 26.21 13.86
N LYS A 904 5.94 25.15 14.29
CA LYS A 904 4.47 25.01 14.22
C LYS A 904 3.87 25.05 15.63
N TRP A 905 2.65 25.57 15.76
CA TRP A 905 1.86 25.43 16.99
C TRP A 905 0.38 25.24 16.66
N THR A 906 -0.33 24.54 17.55
CA THR A 906 -1.76 24.25 17.41
C THR A 906 -2.56 24.75 18.61
N ASN A 907 -3.82 25.11 18.35
CA ASN A 907 -4.79 25.49 19.39
C ASN A 907 -5.77 24.35 19.72
N SER A 908 -6.76 24.66 20.55
CA SER A 908 -7.82 23.74 20.96
C SER A 908 -8.75 23.26 19.87
N GLN A 909 -8.79 23.93 18.72
CA GLN A 909 -9.61 23.61 17.57
C GLN A 909 -8.87 22.69 16.59
N GLY A 910 -7.58 22.41 16.82
CA GLY A 910 -6.72 21.72 15.87
C GLY A 910 -6.21 22.63 14.74
N GLU A 911 -6.33 23.95 14.88
CA GLU A 911 -5.81 24.89 13.88
C GLU A 911 -4.30 25.03 14.03
N VAL A 912 -3.56 24.68 12.97
CA VAL A 912 -2.10 24.72 12.93
C VAL A 912 -1.59 26.01 12.30
N TYR A 913 -0.69 26.69 13.00
CA TYR A 913 -0.08 27.95 12.60
C TYR A 913 1.44 27.82 12.57
N ASN A 914 2.08 28.44 11.56
CA ASN A 914 3.52 28.67 11.60
C ASN A 914 3.85 29.85 12.52
N GLY A 915 4.90 29.71 13.32
CA GLY A 915 5.58 30.82 13.94
C GLY A 915 6.76 31.29 13.09
N ARG A 916 7.29 32.47 13.44
CA ARG A 916 8.47 33.03 12.79
C ARG A 916 9.73 32.52 13.47
N VAL A 917 10.67 31.99 12.70
CA VAL A 917 12.02 31.67 13.18
C VAL A 917 12.94 32.87 12.94
N VAL A 918 13.69 33.26 13.97
CA VAL A 918 14.66 34.36 13.90
C VAL A 918 16.01 33.87 14.42
N TYR A 919 16.94 33.67 13.50
CA TYR A 919 18.30 33.34 13.86
C TYR A 919 19.11 34.61 14.19
N SER A 920 19.86 34.54 15.29
CA SER A 920 20.75 35.59 15.79
C SER A 920 22.13 35.01 16.12
N GLY A 921 23.11 35.87 16.44
CA GLY A 921 24.49 35.44 16.65
C GLY A 921 25.25 35.17 15.35
N ALA A 922 26.54 34.86 15.46
CA ALA A 922 27.37 34.46 14.33
C ALA A 922 27.51 32.94 14.32
N ILE A 923 27.46 32.34 13.13
CA ILE A 923 27.83 30.93 12.94
C ILE A 923 29.32 30.80 13.29
N ALA A 924 29.64 29.96 14.26
CA ALA A 924 31.03 29.66 14.60
C ALA A 924 31.68 28.90 13.43
N PRO A 925 32.93 29.18 13.04
CA PRO A 925 33.57 28.43 11.95
C PRO A 925 33.64 26.93 12.25
N LEU A 926 33.40 26.10 11.23
CA LEU A 926 33.35 24.65 11.38
C LEU A 926 34.77 24.10 11.67
N ALA A 927 34.98 23.61 12.89
CA ALA A 927 36.30 23.17 13.31
C ALA A 927 36.75 21.94 12.49
N GLY A 928 37.95 21.99 11.91
CA GLY A 928 38.46 20.91 11.05
C GLY A 928 38.20 21.11 9.55
N ASP A 929 37.35 22.07 9.16
CA ASP A 929 37.25 22.56 7.78
C ASP A 929 38.41 23.51 7.49
N TYR A 930 39.54 22.93 7.14
CA TYR A 930 40.79 23.65 6.89
C TYR A 930 40.84 24.31 5.52
N ASN A 931 39.88 24.06 4.65
CA ASN A 931 39.83 24.68 3.33
C ASN A 931 38.77 25.80 3.23
N GLY A 932 37.83 25.85 4.17
CA GLY A 932 36.82 26.89 4.34
C GLY A 932 35.61 26.72 3.42
N ASP A 933 35.26 25.49 3.03
CA ASP A 933 34.11 25.20 2.18
C ASP A 933 32.88 24.68 2.94
N ASP A 934 32.89 24.78 4.27
CA ASP A 934 31.82 24.38 5.19
C ASP A 934 31.50 22.87 5.18
N ILE A 935 32.47 22.07 4.71
CA ILE A 935 32.45 20.61 4.70
C ILE A 935 33.76 20.13 5.33
N VAL A 936 33.70 19.15 6.25
CA VAL A 936 34.91 18.52 6.80
C VAL A 936 35.15 17.19 6.10
N ASP A 937 36.04 17.17 5.12
CA ASP A 937 36.29 16.00 4.29
C ASP A 937 37.80 15.73 4.05
N LEU A 938 38.11 14.94 3.03
CA LEU A 938 39.49 14.58 2.70
C LEU A 938 40.29 15.74 2.09
N ALA A 939 39.64 16.78 1.57
CA ALA A 939 40.29 18.00 1.11
C ALA A 939 40.95 18.72 2.30
N ASP A 940 40.28 18.82 3.44
CA ASP A 940 40.83 19.43 4.67
C ASP A 940 42.03 18.67 5.21
N TYR A 941 41.96 17.34 5.17
CA TYR A 941 43.08 16.48 5.53
C TYR A 941 44.35 16.84 4.74
N THR A 942 44.20 17.17 3.45
CA THR A 942 45.36 17.58 2.64
C THR A 942 45.90 18.94 3.07
N VAL A 943 45.04 19.88 3.46
CA VAL A 943 45.45 21.19 3.98
C VAL A 943 46.21 21.05 5.30
N TRP A 944 45.71 20.23 6.24
CA TRP A 944 46.42 19.92 7.48
C TRP A 944 47.79 19.29 7.22
N ARG A 945 47.82 18.19 6.44
CA ARG A 945 49.02 17.40 6.18
C ARG A 945 50.12 18.25 5.53
N ASP A 946 49.77 19.11 4.59
CA ASP A 946 50.72 19.94 3.86
C ASP A 946 51.32 21.06 4.75
N ASN A 947 50.68 21.37 5.88
CA ASN A 947 51.13 22.36 6.87
C ASN A 947 51.67 21.73 8.18
N LEU A 948 51.68 20.39 8.32
CA LEU A 948 52.10 19.69 9.53
C LEU A 948 53.51 20.08 10.02
N GLY A 949 53.60 20.50 11.28
CA GLY A 949 54.84 20.96 11.94
C GLY A 949 55.21 22.42 11.65
N SER A 950 54.36 23.16 10.92
CA SER A 950 54.53 24.58 10.69
C SER A 950 54.22 25.39 11.95
N THR A 951 55.10 26.35 12.28
CA THR A 951 54.89 27.34 13.35
C THR A 951 54.52 28.72 12.80
N THR A 952 54.25 28.81 11.50
CA THR A 952 53.96 30.06 10.79
C THR A 952 52.74 29.99 9.88
N ALA A 953 52.23 28.78 9.60
CA ALA A 953 50.98 28.58 8.88
C ALA A 953 49.83 28.59 9.89
N ASN A 954 48.73 29.24 9.51
CA ASN A 954 47.46 29.11 10.21
C ASN A 954 46.55 28.28 9.32
N LEU A 955 45.98 27.22 9.86
CA LEU A 955 44.88 26.52 9.21
C LEU A 955 43.61 27.38 9.37
N PRO A 956 42.82 27.60 8.29
CA PRO A 956 41.45 28.10 8.41
C PRO A 956 40.66 27.30 9.45
N ASN A 957 39.76 27.94 10.21
CA ASN A 957 38.87 27.26 11.17
C ASN A 957 39.56 26.35 12.21
N ASP A 958 40.82 26.62 12.51
CA ASP A 958 41.60 25.97 13.56
C ASP A 958 41.35 26.63 14.92
N ASN A 959 40.93 25.82 15.89
CA ASN A 959 40.66 26.21 17.27
C ASN A 959 41.76 25.77 18.26
N THR A 960 42.84 25.16 17.77
CA THR A 960 43.99 24.69 18.55
C THR A 960 45.13 25.75 18.57
N PRO A 961 46.19 25.57 19.39
CA PRO A 961 47.30 26.53 19.49
C PRO A 961 48.04 26.75 18.16
N SER A 962 48.80 27.84 18.03
CA SER A 962 49.43 28.32 16.79
C SER A 962 50.55 27.45 16.14
N ILE A 963 50.56 26.13 16.36
CA ILE A 963 51.45 25.17 15.71
C ILE A 963 50.58 24.07 15.13
N VAL A 964 50.70 23.83 13.82
CA VAL A 964 49.96 22.74 13.17
C VAL A 964 50.52 21.40 13.63
N ASP A 965 49.78 20.65 14.44
CA ASP A 965 50.19 19.39 15.03
C ASP A 965 49.10 18.31 15.02
N MET A 966 49.22 17.33 15.91
CA MET A 966 48.28 16.20 15.96
C MET A 966 46.94 16.58 16.59
N SER A 967 46.88 17.65 17.38
CA SER A 967 45.62 18.13 17.94
C SER A 967 44.66 18.62 16.86
N ASP A 968 45.17 19.28 15.81
CA ASP A 968 44.41 19.63 14.61
C ASP A 968 43.88 18.39 13.90
N TYR A 969 44.71 17.37 13.75
CA TYR A 969 44.27 16.11 13.16
C TYR A 969 43.14 15.46 13.97
N ASP A 970 43.23 15.51 15.30
CA ASP A 970 42.19 14.98 16.17
C ASP A 970 40.89 15.79 15.99
N THR A 971 40.95 17.12 15.85
CA THR A 971 39.78 17.97 15.53
C THR A 971 39.16 17.65 14.17
N TRP A 972 39.95 17.58 13.10
CA TRP A 972 39.45 17.15 11.79
C TRP A 972 38.81 15.78 11.83
N LYS A 973 39.44 14.84 12.54
CA LYS A 973 38.95 13.46 12.64
C LYS A 973 37.65 13.37 13.42
N GLU A 974 37.47 14.18 14.46
CA GLU A 974 36.25 14.25 15.26
C GLU A 974 35.07 14.79 14.44
N ASN A 975 35.33 15.75 13.55
CA ASN A 975 34.29 16.41 12.73
C ASN A 975 34.17 15.84 11.30
N PHE A 976 34.95 14.82 10.94
CA PHE A 976 34.97 14.29 9.58
C PHE A 976 33.58 13.79 9.13
N GLY A 977 33.11 14.29 8.01
CA GLY A 977 31.79 13.99 7.44
C GLY A 977 30.71 15.03 7.77
N ILE A 978 31.00 16.00 8.63
CA ILE A 978 30.07 17.11 8.90
C ILE A 978 30.03 18.05 7.68
N SER A 979 28.82 18.40 7.24
CA SER A 979 28.55 19.34 6.15
C SER A 979 27.46 20.31 6.57
N ARG A 980 27.70 21.61 6.43
CA ARG A 980 26.68 22.66 6.65
C ARG A 980 25.98 23.09 5.36
N VAL A 981 26.38 22.49 4.23
CA VAL A 981 25.75 22.74 2.93
C VAL A 981 24.63 21.71 2.76
N VAL A 982 23.39 22.18 2.83
CA VAL A 982 22.21 21.36 2.51
C VAL A 982 22.13 21.22 0.98
N PRO A 983 22.07 20.00 0.41
CA PRO A 983 21.87 19.84 -1.03
C PRO A 983 20.48 20.35 -1.42
N ALA A 984 20.41 21.31 -2.35
CA ALA A 984 19.15 21.67 -2.97
C ALA A 984 18.58 20.47 -3.74
N GLY A 985 17.49 19.87 -3.22
CA GLY A 985 16.67 18.90 -3.94
C GLY A 985 17.04 17.43 -3.77
N LEU A 986 17.16 16.93 -2.55
CA LEU A 986 17.05 15.49 -2.29
C LEU A 986 15.58 15.13 -2.04
N SER A 987 14.87 14.75 -3.11
CA SER A 987 13.84 13.73 -2.96
C SER A 987 14.52 12.47 -2.42
N THR A 988 14.03 11.92 -1.33
CA THR A 988 14.38 10.60 -0.78
C THR A 988 13.96 9.50 -1.77
N ALA A 989 14.65 9.42 -2.91
CA ALA A 989 14.58 8.22 -3.74
C ALA A 989 15.29 7.13 -2.93
N ALA A 990 14.50 6.21 -2.36
CA ALA A 990 14.97 5.01 -1.70
C ALA A 990 16.12 4.42 -2.52
N VAL A 991 17.34 4.56 -2.02
CA VAL A 991 18.50 3.88 -2.58
C VAL A 991 18.26 2.41 -2.29
N PRO A 992 18.08 1.55 -3.30
CA PRO A 992 17.90 0.13 -3.02
C PRO A 992 19.16 -0.34 -2.29
N GLU A 993 18.99 -0.82 -1.07
CA GLU A 993 20.11 -1.34 -0.29
C GLU A 993 20.84 -2.39 -1.13
N PRO A 994 22.18 -2.32 -1.25
CA PRO A 994 22.93 -3.36 -1.93
C PRO A 994 22.88 -4.63 -1.08
N ALA A 995 21.91 -5.50 -1.37
CA ALA A 995 21.73 -6.88 -0.88
C ALA A 995 22.86 -7.38 0.03
N THR A 996 22.86 -6.97 1.30
CA THR A 996 23.83 -7.39 2.31
C THR A 996 23.72 -8.90 2.53
N LEU A 997 22.51 -9.45 2.34
CA LEU A 997 22.24 -10.89 2.26
C LEU A 997 22.97 -11.60 1.10
N GLY A 998 23.12 -10.94 -0.05
CA GLY A 998 23.85 -11.48 -1.21
C GLY A 998 25.36 -11.59 -0.95
N LEU A 999 25.94 -10.61 -0.26
CA LEU A 999 27.35 -10.64 0.16
C LEU A 999 27.58 -11.67 1.28
N CYS A 1000 26.64 -11.83 2.22
CA CYS A 1000 26.69 -12.87 3.25
C CYS A 1000 26.56 -14.29 2.66
N LEU A 1001 25.70 -14.49 1.65
CA LEU A 1001 25.56 -15.76 0.94
C LEU A 1001 26.79 -16.09 0.08
N LEU A 1002 27.41 -15.10 -0.55
CA LEU A 1002 28.69 -15.27 -1.28
C LEU A 1002 29.85 -15.58 -0.33
N ALA A 1003 29.89 -14.97 0.86
CA ALA A 1003 30.87 -15.28 1.90
C ALA A 1003 30.68 -16.69 2.48
N ALA A 1004 29.42 -17.11 2.70
CA ALA A 1004 29.08 -18.46 3.14
C ALA A 1004 29.41 -19.53 2.08
N ALA A 1005 29.14 -19.25 0.80
CA ALA A 1005 29.51 -20.12 -0.31
C ALA A 1005 31.04 -20.22 -0.48
N GLY A 1006 31.77 -19.13 -0.27
CA GLY A 1006 33.24 -19.11 -0.27
C GLY A 1006 33.86 -19.95 0.86
N LEU A 1007 33.26 -19.92 2.05
CA LEU A 1007 33.68 -20.74 3.21
C LEU A 1007 33.36 -22.24 3.03
N ALA A 1008 32.27 -22.58 2.33
CA ALA A 1008 31.93 -23.96 2.00
C ALA A 1008 32.89 -24.60 0.97
N VAL A 1009 33.42 -23.80 0.02
CA VAL A 1009 34.40 -24.28 -0.97
C VAL A 1009 35.80 -24.47 -0.37
N TYR A 1010 36.17 -23.71 0.67
CA TYR A 1010 37.46 -23.88 1.35
C TYR A 1010 37.54 -25.13 2.24
N ARG A 1011 36.41 -25.74 2.61
CA ARG A 1011 36.35 -26.99 3.41
C ARG A 1011 36.46 -28.29 2.60
N ARG A 1012 36.69 -28.23 1.28
CA ARG A 1012 36.95 -29.42 0.42
C ARG A 1012 38.29 -29.39 -0.32
N ARG A 1013 39.36 -28.90 0.32
CA ARG A 1013 40.74 -29.23 -0.05
C ARG A 1013 41.53 -29.77 1.12
#